data_AF-M5BKT8-F1
#
_entry.id   AF-M5BKT8-F1
#
_cell.length_a   1.000
_cell.length_b   1.000
_cell.length_c   1.000
_cell.angle_alpha   90.00
_cell.angle_beta   90.00
_cell.angle_gamma   90.00
#
_symmetry.space_group_name_H-M   'P 1'
#
loop_
_entity.id
_entity.type
_entity.pdbx_description
1 polymer ?
#
loop_
_entity_poly.entity_id
_entity_poly.type
_entity_poly.pdbx_seq_one_letter_code
_entity_poly.pdbx_strand_id
1 'polypeptide(L)'
;MDDIATPVTPPPQAQDLEIRETPHRPPNIIVDVSTPSSALVTPSEFATAESRSDITLGSPSASLDERAIDNTADSLTVLDTETPITPHGGLSQGPAFMTDHPPSTDATDNEPRVEDAVQTECVAEGEGGSDIKLRERLKVVEERFSDISTSFKRLQAEKVAADKLIKEISPLEGISDLDGLRAYLTNQKMKVELSAEEIKRLAGQIRQQEERLEEVREMHKMEVSSQSDLIEKLRQQLTESEALLKVAEADTTSSKNTISQHEVEIERLKRSLKDEEEKRTKAITLLKTVRQKLTKAEKDRDDVIKEREKDKEDLSASRAEIERIKTDAERAKNERERDIAGIRDRFERELKETKERYEKELASRKGQYELEAITTKAAHSKELSTKTTRIANLESTVASLANEKDSLFEQCQTRQAEAESAQSHLQTVQNQLNEMQFQLREAEDRNSLLADELDELRNGSRLSTHSPTPGPEVARLLSEAEGKFEGRLSEMRIKLRAIEKERNEAEDDWNKTLADRSKEIEKLRFALRQAEDKWIESGRVGKGMDEKVASLEQNVKELQSQRDRWQQDQSILEEQLRQVQNKLQTTERDHAGALEKANSLETQFEEIKNRETSLKMSNKTLRDELRKVQSSAALLERQRPGGVGGFWSGANTGSQSGKNGNGVTSPTSPRPSSPTVSEAGATPAKQEEEVNLEYIRNVILQFLEHKEMRPNLVRVLSTILRFTPQETRRLIAKV
;
A
#
# COMPACT_ATOMS: atom_id res chain seq x y z
N MET A 1 -39.32 34.24 40.00
CA MET A 1 -38.59 35.41 40.47
C MET A 1 -37.12 35.07 40.41
N ASP A 2 -36.43 35.77 39.53
CA ASP A 2 -35.10 36.36 39.72
C ASP A 2 -33.90 35.39 39.89
N ASP A 3 -32.80 35.52 39.15
CA ASP A 3 -32.63 36.11 37.80
C ASP A 3 -31.40 35.50 37.11
N ILE A 4 -31.22 35.77 35.81
CA ILE A 4 -30.15 35.20 34.98
C ILE A 4 -28.89 36.08 34.99
N ALA A 5 -27.70 35.47 35.14
CA ALA A 5 -26.41 36.15 35.04
C ALA A 5 -25.47 35.44 34.05
N THR A 6 -25.23 36.05 32.89
CA THR A 6 -24.19 35.69 31.93
C THR A 6 -23.12 36.79 31.86
N PRO A 7 -21.82 36.45 31.69
CA PRO A 7 -20.76 37.47 31.59
C PRO A 7 -20.72 38.10 30.19
N VAL A 8 -20.53 39.42 30.14
CA VAL A 8 -20.40 40.21 28.90
C VAL A 8 -18.93 40.54 28.63
N THR A 9 -18.48 40.36 27.39
CA THR A 9 -17.13 40.70 26.92
C THR A 9 -17.18 41.91 25.98
N PRO A 10 -16.31 42.93 26.12
CA PRO A 10 -16.37 44.16 25.32
C PRO A 10 -15.77 44.02 23.90
N PRO A 11 -16.15 44.91 22.95
CA PRO A 11 -15.67 44.87 21.57
C PRO A 11 -14.31 45.55 21.35
N PRO A 12 -13.55 45.14 20.31
CA PRO A 12 -12.32 45.82 19.90
C PRO A 12 -12.59 47.13 19.13
N GLN A 13 -11.64 48.05 19.18
CA GLN A 13 -11.68 49.32 18.45
C GLN A 13 -11.16 49.16 17.00
N ALA A 14 -11.66 49.99 16.08
CA ALA A 14 -11.07 50.16 14.77
C ALA A 14 -9.90 51.17 14.82
N GLN A 15 -8.84 50.92 14.05
CA GLN A 15 -7.79 51.89 13.73
C GLN A 15 -7.40 51.80 12.26
N ASP A 16 -6.80 52.88 11.77
CA ASP A 16 -6.89 53.32 10.37
C ASP A 16 -6.07 52.56 9.33
N LEU A 17 -6.43 52.80 8.07
CA LEU A 17 -5.69 52.40 6.87
C LEU A 17 -4.43 53.27 6.70
N GLU A 18 -3.25 52.65 6.62
CA GLU A 18 -2.05 53.31 6.11
C GLU A 18 -1.59 52.66 4.79
N ILE A 19 -1.47 53.47 3.74
CA ILE A 19 -1.11 53.05 2.39
C ILE A 19 0.38 53.33 2.17
N ARG A 20 1.21 52.31 1.89
CA ARG A 20 2.55 52.59 1.35
C ARG A 20 3.24 51.50 0.52
N GLU A 21 3.75 51.96 -0.62
CA GLU A 21 4.97 51.60 -1.37
C GLU A 21 5.26 50.14 -1.82
N THR A 22 5.63 50.04 -3.09
CA THR A 22 6.06 48.83 -3.82
C THR A 22 7.54 48.50 -3.59
N PRO A 23 7.94 47.21 -3.46
CA PRO A 23 9.33 46.80 -3.54
C PRO A 23 9.85 46.64 -4.98
N HIS A 24 11.16 46.76 -5.17
CA HIS A 24 11.81 46.87 -6.48
C HIS A 24 12.28 45.53 -7.09
N ARG A 25 12.45 45.55 -8.42
CA ARG A 25 13.18 44.55 -9.22
C ARG A 25 14.69 44.55 -8.87
N PRO A 26 15.31 43.39 -8.56
CA PRO A 26 16.76 43.30 -8.37
C PRO A 26 17.53 43.31 -9.72
N PRO A 27 18.81 43.74 -9.74
CA PRO A 27 19.61 43.89 -10.95
C PRO A 27 20.41 42.63 -11.33
N ASN A 28 20.88 42.59 -12.58
CA ASN A 28 21.92 41.64 -13.02
C ASN A 28 23.24 41.92 -12.28
N ILE A 29 23.91 40.87 -11.80
CA ILE A 29 25.30 40.92 -11.34
C ILE A 29 26.08 39.80 -12.03
N ILE A 30 27.21 40.16 -12.65
CA ILE A 30 28.18 39.24 -13.25
C ILE A 30 29.36 39.14 -12.30
N VAL A 31 29.68 37.94 -11.81
CA VAL A 31 30.95 37.62 -11.16
C VAL A 31 31.38 36.23 -11.60
N ASP A 32 32.65 36.08 -11.95
CA ASP A 32 33.31 34.83 -12.36
C ASP A 32 34.54 34.62 -11.45
N VAL A 33 34.51 33.59 -10.60
CA VAL A 33 35.64 33.15 -9.77
C VAL A 33 35.58 31.63 -9.56
N SER A 34 36.74 30.98 -9.63
CA SER A 34 36.91 29.54 -9.80
C SER A 34 36.95 28.70 -8.50
N THR A 35 36.42 27.47 -8.58
CA THR A 35 36.92 26.24 -7.90
C THR A 35 36.73 26.12 -6.35
N PRO A 36 37.02 24.95 -5.72
CA PRO A 36 36.18 23.74 -5.86
C PRO A 36 35.92 22.99 -4.53
N SER A 37 34.78 22.28 -4.39
CA SER A 37 34.71 21.13 -3.46
C SER A 37 33.53 20.17 -3.71
N SER A 38 33.65 18.98 -3.14
CA SER A 38 32.80 17.79 -3.29
C SER A 38 31.32 17.97 -2.94
N ALA A 39 30.46 17.30 -3.70
CA ALA A 39 29.09 16.95 -3.31
C ALA A 39 28.88 15.44 -3.46
N LEU A 40 28.19 14.79 -2.52
CA LEU A 40 27.77 13.40 -2.66
C LEU A 40 26.59 13.33 -3.64
N VAL A 41 26.60 12.32 -4.51
CA VAL A 41 25.46 11.98 -5.36
C VAL A 41 24.87 10.66 -4.87
N THR A 42 23.75 10.74 -4.16
CA THR A 42 22.82 9.61 -4.00
C THR A 42 21.78 9.70 -5.12
N PRO A 43 21.75 8.77 -6.08
CA PRO A 43 20.84 8.87 -7.20
C PRO A 43 19.52 8.10 -6.92
N SER A 44 18.55 8.22 -7.84
CA SER A 44 17.15 7.78 -7.60
C SER A 44 16.47 7.29 -8.87
N GLU A 45 15.93 6.07 -8.84
CA GLU A 45 15.49 5.34 -10.02
C GLU A 45 14.07 4.79 -9.92
N PHE A 46 13.17 5.45 -10.67
CA PHE A 46 11.84 4.98 -11.04
C PHE A 46 11.88 4.24 -12.37
N ALA A 47 11.11 3.15 -12.47
CA ALA A 47 11.04 2.31 -13.67
C ALA A 47 10.06 2.82 -14.73
N THR A 48 10.31 2.45 -15.99
CA THR A 48 9.34 2.45 -17.09
C THR A 48 9.28 1.06 -17.70
N ALA A 49 8.07 0.57 -17.97
CA ALA A 49 7.84 -0.73 -18.60
C ALA A 49 7.16 -0.53 -19.95
N GLU A 50 7.68 -1.16 -21.01
CA GLU A 50 6.99 -1.29 -22.28
C GLU A 50 6.92 -2.77 -22.70
N SER A 51 5.71 -3.24 -22.97
CA SER A 51 5.48 -4.52 -23.61
C SER A 51 5.76 -4.41 -25.11
N ARG A 52 6.56 -5.33 -25.66
CA ARG A 52 6.47 -5.68 -27.08
C ARG A 52 6.37 -7.19 -27.25
N SER A 53 5.22 -7.61 -27.79
CA SER A 53 5.00 -8.92 -28.34
C SER A 53 5.65 -9.04 -29.71
N ASP A 54 6.34 -10.15 -29.97
CA ASP A 54 6.45 -10.69 -31.32
C ASP A 54 6.35 -12.22 -31.25
N ILE A 55 5.49 -12.79 -32.09
CA ILE A 55 5.25 -14.23 -32.18
C ILE A 55 5.83 -14.70 -33.50
N THR A 56 6.84 -15.57 -33.46
CA THR A 56 7.33 -16.25 -34.66
C THR A 56 7.47 -17.74 -34.38
N LEU A 57 6.63 -18.54 -35.03
CA LEU A 57 6.66 -20.00 -34.95
C LEU A 57 7.87 -20.54 -35.74
N GLY A 58 8.74 -21.30 -35.07
CA GLY A 58 9.93 -21.88 -35.68
C GLY A 58 10.23 -23.26 -35.11
N SER A 59 9.57 -24.29 -35.65
CA SER A 59 10.01 -25.68 -35.45
C SER A 59 11.25 -25.95 -36.31
N PRO A 60 12.17 -26.80 -35.84
CA PRO A 60 12.26 -28.08 -36.53
C PRO A 60 12.29 -29.30 -35.59
N SER A 61 11.99 -30.46 -36.17
CA SER A 61 12.11 -31.79 -35.58
C SER A 61 13.46 -32.44 -35.92
N ALA A 62 13.66 -33.67 -35.43
CA ALA A 62 14.82 -34.57 -35.65
C ALA A 62 16.10 -34.25 -34.83
N SER A 63 16.85 -35.23 -34.28
CA SER A 63 16.58 -36.69 -34.17
C SER A 63 17.61 -37.45 -33.31
N LEU A 64 17.16 -38.59 -32.75
CA LEU A 64 17.91 -39.83 -32.44
C LEU A 64 18.85 -39.93 -31.21
N ASP A 65 18.86 -41.17 -30.69
CA ASP A 65 19.91 -41.93 -29.97
C ASP A 65 20.42 -41.48 -28.57
N GLU A 66 20.74 -42.37 -27.62
CA GLU A 66 20.37 -43.80 -27.38
C GLU A 66 20.72 -44.17 -25.91
N ARG A 67 20.19 -45.30 -25.38
CA ARG A 67 20.55 -46.00 -24.10
C ARG A 67 20.00 -45.32 -22.82
N ALA A 68 19.19 -45.99 -21.98
CA ALA A 68 19.45 -47.16 -21.10
C ALA A 68 20.40 -46.80 -19.93
N ILE A 69 20.14 -47.18 -18.67
CA ILE A 69 19.85 -48.54 -18.13
C ILE A 69 18.96 -48.48 -16.86
N ASP A 70 18.14 -49.53 -16.64
CA ASP A 70 17.41 -49.99 -15.42
C ASP A 70 16.54 -49.01 -14.57
N ASN A 71 15.35 -49.37 -14.07
CA ASN A 71 14.77 -50.61 -13.49
C ASN A 71 15.16 -50.92 -12.02
N THR A 72 14.36 -50.41 -11.09
CA THR A 72 13.82 -51.23 -9.98
C THR A 72 12.40 -50.80 -9.69
N ALA A 73 11.46 -51.74 -9.62
CA ALA A 73 10.09 -51.49 -9.19
C ALA A 73 9.69 -52.51 -8.13
N ASP A 74 9.27 -52.02 -6.97
CA ASP A 74 8.36 -52.70 -6.04
C ASP A 74 7.62 -51.60 -5.26
N SER A 75 6.36 -51.68 -4.82
CA SER A 75 5.14 -52.45 -5.14
C SER A 75 4.41 -52.70 -3.82
N LEU A 76 3.12 -52.34 -3.77
CA LEU A 76 2.17 -52.63 -2.68
C LEU A 76 2.47 -51.94 -1.32
N THR A 77 1.52 -51.71 -0.41
CA THR A 77 0.09 -52.12 -0.39
C THR A 77 -0.81 -51.01 0.16
N VAL A 78 -2.09 -51.00 -0.24
CA VAL A 78 -3.18 -50.24 0.40
C VAL A 78 -3.53 -50.86 1.76
N LEU A 79 -3.97 -50.05 2.72
CA LEU A 79 -4.81 -50.53 3.83
C LEU A 79 -5.74 -49.42 4.35
N ASP A 80 -7.01 -49.48 3.98
CA ASP A 80 -8.09 -48.72 4.61
C ASP A 80 -8.56 -49.40 5.90
N THR A 81 -8.90 -48.61 6.92
CA THR A 81 -9.81 -49.04 7.99
C THR A 81 -10.73 -47.90 8.42
N GLU A 82 -11.95 -47.89 7.90
CA GLU A 82 -13.04 -47.14 8.53
C GLU A 82 -13.47 -47.82 9.84
N THR A 83 -13.84 -47.04 10.86
CA THR A 83 -15.10 -47.28 11.60
C THR A 83 -15.49 -46.07 12.45
N PRO A 84 -16.70 -45.51 12.28
CA PRO A 84 -17.23 -44.45 13.14
C PRO A 84 -18.11 -45.02 14.27
N ILE A 85 -18.36 -44.22 15.32
CA ILE A 85 -19.69 -44.05 15.97
C ILE A 85 -19.64 -42.86 16.96
N THR A 86 -20.72 -42.07 16.97
CA THR A 86 -20.98 -40.88 17.81
C THR A 86 -22.12 -41.19 18.81
N PRO A 87 -22.81 -40.25 19.51
CA PRO A 87 -22.54 -38.85 19.87
C PRO A 87 -22.75 -38.53 21.38
N HIS A 88 -22.48 -37.27 21.77
CA HIS A 88 -23.22 -36.36 22.70
C HIS A 88 -22.17 -35.31 23.17
N GLY A 89 -22.27 -34.00 22.89
CA GLY A 89 -23.32 -33.04 23.28
C GLY A 89 -22.82 -32.23 24.51
N GLY A 90 -22.91 -30.91 24.63
CA GLY A 90 -23.41 -29.85 23.75
C GLY A 90 -24.09 -28.73 24.57
N LEU A 91 -23.78 -27.45 24.30
CA LEU A 91 -24.34 -26.24 24.96
C LEU A 91 -23.90 -26.03 26.45
N SER A 92 -23.94 -24.84 27.07
CA SER A 92 -23.88 -23.43 26.61
C SER A 92 -23.67 -22.48 27.82
N GLN A 93 -22.99 -21.33 27.61
CA GLN A 93 -23.05 -20.06 28.38
C GLN A 93 -22.70 -20.04 29.90
N GLY A 94 -22.28 -18.85 30.38
CA GLY A 94 -22.00 -18.53 31.79
C GLY A 94 -23.22 -17.93 32.54
N PRO A 95 -23.08 -17.05 33.56
CA PRO A 95 -21.96 -16.10 33.79
C PRO A 95 -21.38 -16.12 35.24
N ALA A 96 -20.61 -15.08 35.58
CA ALA A 96 -19.85 -14.92 36.83
C ALA A 96 -20.68 -14.62 38.09
N PHE A 97 -20.08 -14.84 39.28
CA PHE A 97 -20.13 -13.86 40.38
C PHE A 97 -18.91 -13.99 41.34
N MET A 98 -18.71 -12.93 42.13
CA MET A 98 -17.51 -12.51 42.87
C MET A 98 -17.31 -13.18 44.25
N THR A 99 -16.15 -12.90 44.88
CA THR A 99 -15.88 -12.86 46.36
C THR A 99 -15.97 -14.19 47.15
N ASP A 100 -15.23 -14.44 48.25
CA ASP A 100 -14.26 -13.61 49.00
C ASP A 100 -13.22 -14.47 49.77
N HIS A 101 -12.26 -13.82 50.45
CA HIS A 101 -11.33 -14.47 51.40
C HIS A 101 -12.02 -15.06 52.64
N PRO A 102 -11.46 -16.13 53.24
CA PRO A 102 -10.94 -16.00 54.63
C PRO A 102 -9.47 -16.50 54.80
N PRO A 103 -8.84 -16.29 55.98
CA PRO A 103 -7.45 -16.64 56.25
C PRO A 103 -7.26 -18.00 56.98
N SER A 104 -5.99 -18.43 57.10
CA SER A 104 -5.54 -19.53 57.95
C SER A 104 -5.20 -19.03 59.38
N THR A 105 -5.40 -19.88 60.39
CA THR A 105 -4.99 -19.64 61.79
C THR A 105 -4.55 -20.94 62.47
N ASP A 106 -3.57 -20.86 63.36
CA ASP A 106 -3.01 -21.99 64.11
C ASP A 106 -4.02 -22.77 64.96
N ALA A 107 -3.71 -24.04 65.23
CA ALA A 107 -4.28 -24.84 66.31
C ALA A 107 -3.15 -25.62 67.02
N THR A 108 -2.99 -25.33 68.30
CA THR A 108 -1.90 -25.78 69.20
C THR A 108 -1.98 -27.25 69.62
N ASP A 109 -0.90 -27.71 70.26
CA ASP A 109 -0.83 -28.92 71.10
C ASP A 109 -2.07 -29.17 71.98
N ASN A 110 -2.33 -30.45 72.27
CA ASN A 110 -2.70 -30.92 73.61
C ASN A 110 -2.52 -32.45 73.73
N GLU A 111 -1.93 -32.91 74.84
CA GLU A 111 -2.11 -34.29 75.31
C GLU A 111 -3.56 -34.51 75.77
N PRO A 112 -4.00 -35.78 75.88
CA PRO A 112 -4.55 -36.14 77.19
C PRO A 112 -4.07 -37.51 77.74
N ARG A 113 -3.79 -37.48 79.03
CA ARG A 113 -3.47 -38.59 79.94
C ARG A 113 -4.75 -39.27 80.45
N VAL A 114 -4.83 -40.60 80.36
CA VAL A 114 -5.87 -41.47 80.99
C VAL A 114 -5.17 -42.77 81.42
N GLU A 115 -4.68 -42.86 82.66
CA GLU A 115 -5.32 -43.50 83.84
C GLU A 115 -5.13 -45.02 83.95
N ASP A 116 -4.15 -45.43 84.77
CA ASP A 116 -4.11 -46.73 85.45
C ASP A 116 -5.13 -46.77 86.60
N ALA A 117 -5.97 -47.82 86.67
CA ALA A 117 -6.36 -48.50 87.92
C ALA A 117 -7.45 -49.58 87.73
N VAL A 118 -7.08 -50.87 87.67
CA VAL A 118 -8.00 -51.96 88.05
C VAL A 118 -7.29 -53.02 88.90
N GLN A 119 -7.42 -52.83 90.22
CA GLN A 119 -7.62 -53.85 91.28
C GLN A 119 -6.63 -55.01 91.42
N THR A 120 -6.00 -55.06 92.61
CA THR A 120 -5.41 -56.26 93.21
C THR A 120 -6.21 -56.59 94.47
N GLU A 121 -6.79 -57.79 94.57
CA GLU A 121 -6.86 -58.59 95.81
C GLU A 121 -7.59 -59.94 95.58
N CYS A 122 -7.02 -61.01 96.16
CA CYS A 122 -7.73 -62.11 96.84
C CYS A 122 -6.73 -63.22 97.19
N VAL A 123 -6.52 -63.45 98.50
CA VAL A 123 -5.69 -64.54 99.02
C VAL A 123 -6.58 -65.70 99.47
N ALA A 124 -6.32 -66.90 98.97
CA ALA A 124 -6.80 -68.17 99.52
C ALA A 124 -5.84 -69.31 99.11
N GLU A 125 -5.74 -70.31 99.97
CA GLU A 125 -4.71 -71.36 99.94
C GLU A 125 -4.95 -72.43 98.85
N GLY A 126 -3.90 -73.18 98.49
CA GLY A 126 -3.98 -74.25 97.50
C GLY A 126 -2.62 -74.63 96.91
N GLU A 127 -1.82 -75.37 97.66
CA GLU A 127 -0.55 -75.93 97.16
C GLU A 127 -0.81 -76.82 95.93
N GLY A 128 -0.19 -76.46 94.80
CA GLY A 128 -0.45 -77.03 93.47
C GLY A 128 -1.15 -76.07 92.49
N GLY A 129 -1.84 -75.02 92.97
CA GLY A 129 -2.52 -74.04 92.11
C GLY A 129 -1.66 -72.85 91.63
N SER A 130 -0.51 -72.62 92.28
CA SER A 130 0.41 -71.52 91.95
C SER A 130 0.99 -71.64 90.53
N ASP A 131 1.38 -72.86 90.15
CA ASP A 131 1.95 -73.17 88.84
C ASP A 131 0.93 -72.95 87.70
N ILE A 132 -0.38 -73.15 87.97
CA ILE A 132 -1.45 -72.87 87.00
C ILE A 132 -1.58 -71.36 86.77
N LYS A 133 -1.65 -70.55 87.83
CA LYS A 133 -1.73 -69.08 87.70
C LYS A 133 -0.47 -68.46 87.07
N LEU A 134 0.69 -69.08 87.28
CA LEU A 134 1.93 -68.71 86.58
C LEU A 134 1.89 -69.09 85.10
N ARG A 135 1.38 -70.27 84.73
CA ARG A 135 1.17 -70.68 83.33
C ARG A 135 0.14 -69.81 82.61
N GLU A 136 -0.93 -69.39 83.27
CA GLU A 136 -1.90 -68.44 82.69
C GLU A 136 -1.27 -67.06 82.43
N ARG A 137 -0.51 -66.51 83.39
CA ARG A 137 0.24 -65.27 83.17
C ARG A 137 1.31 -65.42 82.08
N LEU A 138 2.03 -66.54 82.04
CA LEU A 138 3.00 -66.82 80.98
C LEU A 138 2.32 -66.84 79.62
N LYS A 139 1.18 -67.55 79.50
CA LYS A 139 0.41 -67.64 78.25
C LYS A 139 -0.10 -66.27 77.78
N VAL A 140 -0.58 -65.41 78.68
CA VAL A 140 -0.98 -64.03 78.32
C VAL A 140 0.23 -63.18 77.90
N VAL A 141 1.42 -63.42 78.46
CA VAL A 141 2.66 -62.78 78.01
C VAL A 141 3.11 -63.32 76.65
N GLU A 142 3.04 -64.63 76.40
CA GLU A 142 3.33 -65.27 75.11
C GLU A 142 2.38 -64.78 74.00
N GLU A 143 1.08 -64.69 74.31
CA GLU A 143 0.03 -64.18 73.41
C GLU A 143 0.30 -62.70 73.05
N ARG A 144 0.55 -61.84 74.05
CA ARG A 144 0.99 -60.46 73.83
C ARG A 144 2.32 -60.36 73.09
N PHE A 145 3.27 -61.27 73.31
CA PHE A 145 4.54 -61.29 72.59
C PHE A 145 4.34 -61.71 71.13
N SER A 146 3.33 -62.54 70.84
CA SER A 146 2.91 -62.89 69.48
C SER A 146 2.22 -61.72 68.77
N ASP A 147 1.38 -60.94 69.47
CA ASP A 147 0.78 -59.69 68.96
C ASP A 147 1.85 -58.61 68.71
N ILE A 148 2.82 -58.46 69.63
CA ILE A 148 3.96 -57.55 69.46
C ILE A 148 4.86 -58.03 68.31
N SER A 149 5.08 -59.34 68.15
CA SER A 149 5.89 -59.88 67.04
C SER A 149 5.18 -59.73 65.68
N THR A 150 3.86 -59.91 65.62
CA THR A 150 3.10 -59.76 64.37
C THR A 150 2.90 -58.29 63.98
N SER A 151 2.63 -57.41 64.95
CA SER A 151 2.60 -55.96 64.71
C SER A 151 3.99 -55.41 64.35
N PHE A 152 5.08 -55.87 64.98
CA PHE A 152 6.44 -55.52 64.57
C PHE A 152 6.77 -55.98 63.14
N LYS A 153 6.43 -57.23 62.78
CA LYS A 153 6.59 -57.74 61.40
C LYS A 153 5.77 -56.93 60.39
N ARG A 154 4.54 -56.54 60.75
CA ARG A 154 3.69 -55.68 59.92
C ARG A 154 4.32 -54.30 59.73
N LEU A 155 4.75 -53.65 60.81
CA LEU A 155 5.42 -52.35 60.79
C LEU A 155 6.73 -52.40 59.98
N GLN A 156 7.48 -53.50 60.08
CA GLN A 156 8.72 -53.68 59.30
C GLN A 156 8.43 -53.90 57.80
N ALA A 157 7.37 -54.63 57.45
CA ALA A 157 6.92 -54.75 56.05
C ALA A 157 6.40 -53.42 55.49
N GLU A 158 5.68 -52.65 56.30
CA GLU A 158 5.17 -51.31 55.97
C GLU A 158 6.31 -50.30 55.80
N LYS A 159 7.34 -50.34 56.66
CA LYS A 159 8.59 -49.57 56.52
C LYS A 159 9.30 -49.89 55.21
N VAL A 160 9.41 -51.16 54.82
CA VAL A 160 10.01 -51.58 53.54
C VAL A 160 9.16 -51.15 52.33
N ALA A 161 7.82 -51.18 52.44
CA ALA A 161 6.93 -50.68 51.40
C ALA A 161 7.06 -49.15 51.22
N ALA A 162 7.18 -48.41 52.31
CA ALA A 162 7.38 -46.96 52.29
C ALA A 162 8.77 -46.56 51.74
N ASP A 163 9.85 -47.26 52.14
CA ASP A 163 11.18 -47.09 51.52
C ASP A 163 11.14 -47.32 49.99
N LYS A 164 10.35 -48.30 49.53
CA LYS A 164 10.20 -48.59 48.09
C LYS A 164 9.43 -47.49 47.35
N LEU A 165 8.32 -46.99 47.90
CA LEU A 165 7.59 -45.85 47.34
C LEU A 165 8.46 -44.59 47.26
N ILE A 166 9.30 -44.36 48.27
CA ILE A 166 10.25 -43.23 48.29
C ILE A 166 11.29 -43.37 47.17
N LYS A 167 11.81 -44.57 46.90
CA LYS A 167 12.70 -44.86 45.75
C LYS A 167 12.04 -44.69 44.38
N GLU A 168 10.74 -44.95 44.28
CA GLU A 168 9.99 -44.81 43.03
C GLU A 168 9.65 -43.35 42.70
N ILE A 169 9.50 -42.49 43.71
CA ILE A 169 9.06 -41.09 43.57
C ILE A 169 10.25 -40.11 43.73
N SER A 170 11.38 -40.53 44.28
CA SER A 170 12.54 -39.68 44.56
C SER A 170 13.86 -40.47 44.60
N PRO A 171 15.02 -39.83 44.33
CA PRO A 171 16.33 -40.50 44.27
C PRO A 171 16.92 -40.79 45.66
N LEU A 172 16.10 -41.20 46.63
CA LEU A 172 16.46 -41.35 48.04
C LEU A 172 16.57 -42.83 48.42
N GLU A 173 17.58 -43.21 49.19
CA GLU A 173 17.81 -44.64 49.48
C GLU A 173 16.88 -45.24 50.56
N GLY A 174 16.07 -44.42 51.22
CA GLY A 174 15.03 -44.81 52.16
C GLY A 174 14.70 -43.70 53.16
N ILE A 175 13.77 -43.97 54.10
CA ILE A 175 13.32 -42.99 55.11
C ILE A 175 14.46 -42.49 56.02
N SER A 176 15.51 -43.29 56.19
CA SER A 176 16.69 -42.97 56.99
C SER A 176 17.66 -41.98 56.35
N ASP A 177 17.53 -41.69 55.05
CA ASP A 177 18.40 -40.75 54.33
C ASP A 177 17.93 -39.29 54.50
N LEU A 178 18.16 -38.74 55.69
CA LEU A 178 17.73 -37.39 56.05
C LEU A 178 18.49 -36.29 55.29
N ASP A 179 19.76 -36.52 54.94
CA ASP A 179 20.58 -35.53 54.24
C ASP A 179 20.38 -35.58 52.73
N GLY A 180 20.16 -36.76 52.13
CA GLY A 180 19.64 -36.88 50.78
C GLY A 180 18.24 -36.24 50.65
N LEU A 181 17.35 -36.44 51.62
CA LEU A 181 16.03 -35.78 51.65
C LEU A 181 16.17 -34.25 51.69
N ARG A 182 17.08 -33.71 52.49
CA ARG A 182 17.40 -32.27 52.51
C ARG A 182 17.96 -31.76 51.19
N ALA A 183 18.87 -32.52 50.56
CA ALA A 183 19.42 -32.19 49.25
C ALA A 183 18.34 -32.22 48.15
N TYR A 184 17.43 -33.20 48.18
CA TYR A 184 16.32 -33.30 47.24
C TYR A 184 15.30 -32.16 47.43
N LEU A 185 14.94 -31.83 48.67
CA LEU A 185 14.01 -30.73 48.97
C LEU A 185 14.60 -29.35 48.62
N THR A 186 15.89 -29.13 48.85
CA THR A 186 16.55 -27.88 48.41
C THR A 186 16.70 -27.81 46.87
N ASN A 187 16.99 -28.93 46.20
CA ASN A 187 17.01 -29.02 44.74
C ASN A 187 15.62 -28.75 44.13
N GLN A 188 14.55 -29.32 44.70
CA GLN A 188 13.17 -29.04 44.26
C GLN A 188 12.77 -27.59 44.56
N LYS A 189 13.15 -27.03 45.72
CA LYS A 189 12.95 -25.60 46.00
C LYS A 189 13.60 -24.72 44.93
N MET A 190 14.86 -24.97 44.57
CA MET A 190 15.54 -24.24 43.49
C MET A 190 14.84 -24.40 42.13
N LYS A 191 14.31 -25.59 41.81
CA LYS A 191 13.51 -25.81 40.58
C LYS A 191 12.20 -25.02 40.59
N VAL A 192 11.51 -24.94 41.73
CA VAL A 192 10.30 -24.12 41.91
C VAL A 192 10.64 -22.63 41.81
N GLU A 193 11.73 -22.18 42.40
CA GLU A 193 12.19 -20.78 42.30
C GLU A 193 12.56 -20.40 40.86
N LEU A 194 13.37 -21.22 40.16
CA LEU A 194 13.75 -21.00 38.76
C LEU A 194 12.54 -21.05 37.80
N SER A 195 11.59 -21.97 38.01
CA SER A 195 10.38 -22.03 37.19
C SER A 195 9.41 -20.89 37.50
N ALA A 196 9.34 -20.40 38.73
CA ALA A 196 8.58 -19.20 39.08
C ALA A 196 9.21 -17.92 38.47
N GLU A 197 10.54 -17.82 38.44
CA GLU A 197 11.24 -16.75 37.73
C GLU A 197 11.01 -16.80 36.22
N GLU A 198 11.05 -17.98 35.61
CA GLU A 198 10.76 -18.17 34.18
C GLU A 198 9.29 -17.86 33.84
N ILE A 199 8.34 -18.31 34.65
CA ILE A 199 6.91 -17.94 34.53
C ILE A 199 6.75 -16.42 34.64
N LYS A 200 7.42 -15.77 35.59
CA LYS A 200 7.40 -14.31 35.75
C LYS A 200 8.04 -13.58 34.55
N ARG A 201 9.10 -14.15 33.95
CA ARG A 201 9.75 -13.64 32.73
C ARG A 201 8.81 -13.74 31.53
N LEU A 202 8.20 -14.91 31.32
CA LEU A 202 7.23 -15.16 30.24
C LEU A 202 5.97 -14.30 30.40
N ALA A 203 5.40 -14.20 31.60
CA ALA A 203 4.27 -13.31 31.90
C ALA A 203 4.63 -11.81 31.83
N GLY A 204 5.92 -11.47 31.81
CA GLY A 204 6.41 -10.13 31.45
C GLY A 204 6.45 -9.93 29.93
N GLN A 205 6.93 -10.92 29.18
CA GLN A 205 6.96 -10.88 27.72
C GLN A 205 5.55 -10.88 27.10
N ILE A 206 4.60 -11.63 27.67
CA ILE A 206 3.19 -11.62 27.24
C ILE A 206 2.62 -10.21 27.39
N ARG A 207 2.78 -9.56 28.54
CA ARG A 207 2.31 -8.16 28.72
C ARG A 207 2.97 -7.17 27.76
N GLN A 208 4.25 -7.33 27.44
CA GLN A 208 4.91 -6.51 26.40
C GLN A 208 4.43 -6.82 24.96
N GLN A 209 3.78 -7.97 24.72
CA GLN A 209 3.13 -8.27 23.46
C GLN A 209 1.68 -7.75 23.45
N GLU A 210 0.97 -7.82 24.57
CA GLU A 210 -0.36 -7.22 24.76
C GLU A 210 -0.32 -5.69 24.62
N GLU A 211 0.67 -5.03 25.25
CA GLU A 211 0.92 -3.59 25.16
C GLU A 211 1.19 -3.16 23.71
N ARG A 212 2.11 -3.82 23.00
CA ARG A 212 2.38 -3.57 21.57
C ARG A 212 1.19 -3.87 20.66
N LEU A 213 0.38 -4.89 20.98
CA LEU A 213 -0.84 -5.17 20.23
C LEU A 213 -1.89 -4.08 20.43
N GLU A 214 -1.96 -3.46 21.62
CA GLU A 214 -2.84 -2.32 21.87
C GLU A 214 -2.32 -1.04 21.20
N GLU A 215 -1.00 -0.78 21.22
CA GLU A 215 -0.36 0.29 20.42
C GLU A 215 -0.71 0.15 18.93
N VAL A 216 -0.61 -1.07 18.36
CA VAL A 216 -0.97 -1.33 16.96
C VAL A 216 -2.47 -1.18 16.70
N ARG A 217 -3.34 -1.58 17.63
CA ARG A 217 -4.80 -1.34 17.53
C ARG A 217 -5.12 0.16 17.56
N GLU A 218 -4.47 0.93 18.42
CA GLU A 218 -4.66 2.38 18.49
C GLU A 218 -4.11 3.09 17.25
N MET A 219 -2.93 2.70 16.74
CA MET A 219 -2.40 3.19 15.46
C MET A 219 -3.37 2.90 14.32
N HIS A 220 -3.85 1.66 14.15
CA HIS A 220 -4.84 1.34 13.11
C HIS A 220 -6.15 2.12 13.29
N LYS A 221 -6.62 2.33 14.51
CA LYS A 221 -7.83 3.13 14.79
C LYS A 221 -7.65 4.60 14.40
N MET A 222 -6.50 5.18 14.72
CA MET A 222 -6.15 6.56 14.35
C MET A 222 -5.92 6.71 12.84
N GLU A 223 -5.30 5.71 12.20
CA GLU A 223 -5.14 5.67 10.74
C GLU A 223 -6.50 5.57 10.04
N VAL A 224 -7.38 4.65 10.46
CA VAL A 224 -8.74 4.52 9.90
C VAL A 224 -9.53 5.82 10.07
N SER A 225 -9.41 6.50 11.22
CA SER A 225 -10.02 7.83 11.42
C SER A 225 -9.43 8.88 10.48
N SER A 226 -8.11 8.92 10.30
CA SER A 226 -7.45 9.85 9.39
C SER A 226 -7.81 9.60 7.92
N GLN A 227 -7.94 8.33 7.53
CA GLN A 227 -8.41 7.92 6.21
C GLN A 227 -9.89 8.29 6.01
N SER A 228 -10.77 8.12 7.00
CA SER A 228 -12.17 8.56 6.89
C SER A 228 -12.29 10.08 6.75
N ASP A 229 -11.54 10.85 7.55
CA ASP A 229 -11.50 12.31 7.46
C ASP A 229 -11.01 12.80 6.09
N LEU A 230 -10.04 12.09 5.49
CA LEU A 230 -9.54 12.39 4.14
C LEU A 230 -10.58 12.04 3.07
N ILE A 231 -11.25 10.90 3.18
CA ILE A 231 -12.34 10.50 2.28
C ILE A 231 -13.51 11.49 2.35
N GLU A 232 -13.85 11.99 3.53
CA GLU A 232 -14.90 13.01 3.70
C GLU A 232 -14.50 14.36 3.07
N LYS A 233 -13.26 14.82 3.29
CA LYS A 233 -12.72 16.03 2.63
C LYS A 233 -12.68 15.90 1.10
N LEU A 234 -12.27 14.75 0.57
CA LEU A 234 -12.27 14.49 -0.88
C LEU A 234 -13.69 14.43 -1.45
N ARG A 235 -14.66 13.88 -0.71
CA ARG A 235 -16.09 13.92 -1.09
C ARG A 235 -16.65 15.34 -1.09
N GLN A 236 -16.28 16.17 -0.10
CA GLN A 236 -16.68 17.58 -0.08
C GLN A 236 -16.08 18.34 -1.28
N GLN A 237 -14.78 18.18 -1.56
CA GLN A 237 -14.14 18.78 -2.73
C GLN A 237 -14.78 18.32 -4.05
N LEU A 238 -15.17 17.04 -4.14
CA LEU A 238 -15.91 16.53 -5.30
C LEU A 238 -17.27 17.25 -5.45
N THR A 239 -18.08 17.34 -4.39
CA THR A 239 -19.40 17.99 -4.47
C THR A 239 -19.31 19.50 -4.72
N GLU A 240 -18.29 20.17 -4.19
CA GLU A 240 -17.99 21.58 -4.51
C GLU A 240 -17.57 21.74 -5.98
N SER A 241 -16.72 20.86 -6.50
CA SER A 241 -16.31 20.89 -7.92
C SER A 241 -17.48 20.58 -8.86
N GLU A 242 -18.35 19.63 -8.52
CA GLU A 242 -19.58 19.34 -9.27
C GLU A 242 -20.54 20.54 -9.29
N ALA A 243 -20.65 21.28 -8.18
CA ALA A 243 -21.48 22.47 -8.11
C ALA A 243 -20.95 23.58 -9.03
N LEU A 244 -19.63 23.80 -9.04
CA LEU A 244 -18.97 24.74 -9.96
C LEU A 244 -19.13 24.31 -11.42
N LEU A 245 -19.02 23.01 -11.72
CA LEU A 245 -19.21 22.48 -13.07
C LEU A 245 -20.65 22.71 -13.57
N LYS A 246 -21.66 22.44 -12.72
CA LYS A 246 -23.08 22.71 -13.03
C LYS A 246 -23.37 24.20 -13.28
N VAL A 247 -22.66 25.11 -12.59
CA VAL A 247 -22.71 26.56 -12.89
C VAL A 247 -22.07 26.87 -14.25
N ALA A 248 -20.91 26.30 -14.56
CA ALA A 248 -20.27 26.49 -15.87
C ALA A 248 -21.09 25.89 -17.03
N GLU A 249 -21.84 24.81 -16.81
CA GLU A 249 -22.81 24.27 -17.77
C GLU A 249 -24.01 25.20 -17.98
N ALA A 250 -24.50 25.86 -16.92
CA ALA A 250 -25.54 26.88 -17.02
C ALA A 250 -25.04 28.12 -17.80
N ASP A 251 -23.83 28.60 -17.52
CA ASP A 251 -23.25 29.75 -18.22
C ASP A 251 -22.92 29.44 -19.69
N THR A 252 -22.43 28.23 -20.00
CA THR A 252 -22.16 27.83 -21.39
C THR A 252 -23.43 27.51 -22.18
N THR A 253 -24.52 27.05 -21.55
CA THR A 253 -25.83 26.93 -22.22
C THR A 253 -26.48 28.31 -22.43
N SER A 254 -26.39 29.22 -21.46
CA SER A 254 -26.76 30.63 -21.62
C SER A 254 -25.99 31.29 -22.78
N SER A 255 -24.68 31.08 -22.85
CA SER A 255 -23.82 31.60 -23.93
C SER A 255 -24.13 30.99 -25.30
N LYS A 256 -24.49 29.70 -25.38
CA LYS A 256 -24.97 29.09 -26.64
C LYS A 256 -26.28 29.71 -27.10
N ASN A 257 -27.19 30.03 -26.18
CA ASN A 257 -28.45 30.68 -26.50
C ASN A 257 -28.23 32.10 -27.06
N THR A 258 -27.37 32.93 -26.45
CA THR A 258 -27.05 34.28 -26.99
C THR A 258 -26.33 34.22 -28.33
N ILE A 259 -25.40 33.27 -28.53
CA ILE A 259 -24.77 33.03 -29.84
C ILE A 259 -25.83 32.71 -30.90
N SER A 260 -26.76 31.79 -30.64
CA SER A 260 -27.83 31.44 -31.59
C SER A 260 -28.77 32.61 -31.91
N GLN A 261 -29.00 33.53 -30.96
CA GLN A 261 -29.75 34.75 -31.21
C GLN A 261 -28.99 35.68 -32.17
N HIS A 262 -27.69 35.88 -31.96
CA HIS A 262 -26.85 36.68 -32.85
C HIS A 262 -26.70 36.06 -34.25
N GLU A 263 -26.70 34.72 -34.38
CA GLU A 263 -26.73 34.05 -35.69
C GLU A 263 -28.02 34.36 -36.46
N VAL A 264 -29.18 34.36 -35.78
CA VAL A 264 -30.48 34.76 -36.36
C VAL A 264 -30.50 36.25 -36.74
N GLU A 265 -29.91 37.12 -35.92
CA GLU A 265 -29.76 38.55 -36.23
C GLU A 265 -28.84 38.78 -37.45
N ILE A 266 -27.73 38.05 -37.54
CA ILE A 266 -26.80 38.10 -38.69
C ILE A 266 -27.52 37.65 -39.98
N GLU A 267 -28.31 36.57 -39.95
CA GLU A 267 -29.10 36.14 -41.11
C GLU A 267 -30.21 37.12 -41.48
N ARG A 268 -30.86 37.76 -40.50
CA ARG A 268 -31.81 38.86 -40.73
C ARG A 268 -31.12 40.06 -41.41
N LEU A 269 -29.93 40.46 -40.94
CA LEU A 269 -29.17 41.56 -41.52
C LEU A 269 -28.69 41.24 -42.94
N LYS A 270 -28.17 40.03 -43.19
CA LYS A 270 -27.81 39.54 -44.54
C LYS A 270 -28.97 39.61 -45.54
N ARG A 271 -30.20 39.31 -45.10
CA ARG A 271 -31.41 39.47 -45.95
C ARG A 271 -31.68 40.93 -46.27
N SER A 272 -31.69 41.81 -45.26
CA SER A 272 -31.90 43.24 -45.50
C SER A 272 -30.82 43.88 -46.39
N LEU A 273 -29.58 43.40 -46.33
CA LEU A 273 -28.51 43.83 -47.21
C LEU A 273 -28.79 43.45 -48.67
N LYS A 274 -29.24 42.22 -48.93
CA LYS A 274 -29.66 41.76 -50.26
C LYS A 274 -30.85 42.56 -50.80
N ASP A 275 -31.84 42.86 -49.95
CA ASP A 275 -32.98 43.70 -50.34
C ASP A 275 -32.52 45.12 -50.75
N GLU A 276 -31.51 45.69 -50.09
CA GLU A 276 -30.90 46.97 -50.48
C GLU A 276 -30.02 46.86 -51.73
N GLU A 277 -29.29 45.77 -51.95
CA GLU A 277 -28.55 45.51 -53.19
C GLU A 277 -29.49 45.35 -54.40
N GLU A 278 -30.65 44.71 -54.20
CA GLU A 278 -31.73 44.68 -55.19
C GLU A 278 -32.30 46.08 -55.47
N LYS A 279 -32.53 46.92 -54.45
CA LYS A 279 -32.97 48.31 -54.65
C LYS A 279 -31.92 49.13 -55.40
N ARG A 280 -30.63 48.96 -55.07
CA ARG A 280 -29.50 49.62 -55.76
C ARG A 280 -29.41 49.21 -57.22
N THR A 281 -29.53 47.92 -57.55
CA THR A 281 -29.51 47.44 -58.95
C THR A 281 -30.75 47.89 -59.74
N LYS A 282 -31.93 47.97 -59.10
CA LYS A 282 -33.15 48.57 -59.68
C LYS A 282 -32.99 50.08 -59.93
N ALA A 283 -32.32 50.81 -59.04
CA ALA A 283 -31.99 52.23 -59.25
C ALA A 283 -30.94 52.44 -60.38
N ILE A 284 -29.90 51.61 -60.43
CA ILE A 284 -28.84 51.66 -61.46
C ILE A 284 -29.43 51.38 -62.85
N THR A 285 -30.35 50.44 -62.97
CA THR A 285 -31.05 50.16 -64.24
C THR A 285 -31.96 51.32 -64.67
N LEU A 286 -32.69 51.94 -63.74
CA LEU A 286 -33.47 53.16 -64.01
C LEU A 286 -32.60 54.33 -64.50
N LEU A 287 -31.44 54.57 -63.85
CA LEU A 287 -30.46 55.58 -64.27
C LEU A 287 -29.91 55.29 -65.68
N LYS A 288 -29.75 54.01 -66.04
CA LYS A 288 -29.30 53.59 -67.37
C LYS A 288 -30.32 53.97 -68.47
N THR A 289 -31.62 53.80 -68.20
CA THR A 289 -32.71 54.19 -69.14
C THR A 289 -32.84 55.71 -69.32
N VAL A 290 -32.54 56.49 -68.27
CA VAL A 290 -32.50 57.96 -68.36
C VAL A 290 -31.29 58.43 -69.16
N ARG A 291 -30.10 57.88 -68.90
CA ARG A 291 -28.85 58.23 -69.60
C ARG A 291 -28.96 58.01 -71.12
N GLN A 292 -29.65 56.94 -71.54
CA GLN A 292 -29.85 56.59 -72.96
C GLN A 292 -30.76 57.55 -73.75
N LYS A 293 -31.43 58.52 -73.11
CA LYS A 293 -32.25 59.55 -73.78
C LYS A 293 -31.58 60.93 -73.89
N LEU A 294 -30.45 61.15 -73.22
CA LEU A 294 -29.77 62.45 -73.20
C LEU A 294 -28.61 62.52 -74.22
N THR A 295 -27.88 61.42 -74.40
CA THR A 295 -26.72 61.29 -75.32
C THR A 295 -27.16 61.04 -76.77
N LYS A 296 -27.96 61.96 -77.34
CA LYS A 296 -28.31 61.96 -78.77
C LYS A 296 -28.48 63.36 -79.38
N ALA A 297 -27.77 64.34 -78.83
CA ALA A 297 -27.58 65.65 -79.46
C ALA A 297 -26.17 66.21 -79.17
N GLU A 298 -25.33 66.19 -80.21
CA GLU A 298 -24.45 67.31 -80.58
C GLU A 298 -23.26 67.69 -79.68
N LYS A 299 -22.96 66.99 -78.58
CA LYS A 299 -21.68 67.18 -77.83
C LYS A 299 -20.74 65.98 -77.72
N ASP A 300 -21.21 64.74 -77.92
CA ASP A 300 -20.42 63.51 -77.74
C ASP A 300 -19.31 63.26 -78.81
N ARG A 301 -18.82 64.30 -79.52
CA ARG A 301 -17.79 64.15 -80.58
C ARG A 301 -16.41 64.69 -80.20
N ASP A 302 -16.33 65.85 -79.57
CA ASP A 302 -15.06 66.57 -79.43
C ASP A 302 -14.39 66.36 -78.05
N ASP A 303 -15.18 66.19 -76.97
CA ASP A 303 -14.65 65.88 -75.63
C ASP A 303 -14.10 64.43 -75.53
N VAL A 304 -14.64 63.50 -76.32
CA VAL A 304 -14.28 62.06 -76.34
C VAL A 304 -12.81 61.81 -76.70
N ILE A 305 -12.14 62.76 -77.37
CA ILE A 305 -10.71 62.64 -77.71
C ILE A 305 -9.84 62.97 -76.49
N LYS A 306 -10.23 63.95 -75.64
CA LYS A 306 -9.46 64.36 -74.46
C LYS A 306 -9.67 63.44 -73.26
N GLU A 307 -10.91 62.99 -73.04
CA GLU A 307 -11.20 61.98 -72.01
C GLU A 307 -10.43 60.69 -72.28
N ARG A 308 -10.29 60.26 -73.55
CA ARG A 308 -9.51 59.07 -73.94
C ARG A 308 -8.00 59.15 -73.72
N GLU A 309 -7.45 60.33 -73.45
CA GLU A 309 -6.04 60.47 -73.06
C GLU A 309 -5.90 60.44 -71.53
N LYS A 310 -6.80 61.09 -70.79
CA LYS A 310 -6.89 60.96 -69.33
C LYS A 310 -7.22 59.54 -68.88
N ASP A 311 -8.20 58.88 -69.49
CA ASP A 311 -8.54 57.48 -69.23
C ASP A 311 -7.31 56.56 -69.37
N LYS A 312 -6.41 56.84 -70.33
CA LYS A 312 -5.15 56.08 -70.48
C LYS A 312 -4.14 56.41 -69.40
N GLU A 313 -4.02 57.68 -69.02
CA GLU A 313 -3.12 58.12 -67.96
C GLU A 313 -3.57 57.54 -66.61
N ASP A 314 -4.85 57.65 -66.26
CA ASP A 314 -5.46 57.07 -65.04
C ASP A 314 -5.44 55.54 -65.05
N LEU A 315 -5.64 54.87 -66.20
CA LEU A 315 -5.43 53.42 -66.32
C LEU A 315 -3.94 53.04 -66.20
N SER A 316 -3.00 53.89 -66.61
CA SER A 316 -1.57 53.64 -66.45
C SER A 316 -1.12 53.84 -65.00
N ALA A 317 -1.63 54.87 -64.32
CA ALA A 317 -1.41 55.12 -62.90
C ALA A 317 -2.03 54.00 -62.04
N SER A 318 -3.28 53.61 -62.34
CA SER A 318 -3.95 52.48 -61.68
C SER A 318 -3.19 51.16 -61.88
N ARG A 319 -2.62 50.93 -63.08
CA ARG A 319 -1.75 49.76 -63.31
C ARG A 319 -0.45 49.84 -62.53
N ALA A 320 0.21 50.98 -62.50
CA ALA A 320 1.44 51.18 -61.72
C ALA A 320 1.20 50.98 -60.22
N GLU A 321 0.05 51.42 -59.70
CA GLU A 321 -0.33 51.22 -58.30
C GLU A 321 -0.73 49.76 -58.00
N ILE A 322 -1.42 49.08 -58.94
CA ILE A 322 -1.66 47.63 -58.84
C ILE A 322 -0.35 46.84 -58.82
N GLU A 323 0.64 47.18 -59.65
CA GLU A 323 1.95 46.54 -59.60
C GLU A 323 2.73 46.86 -58.31
N ARG A 324 2.66 48.09 -57.78
CA ARG A 324 3.20 48.41 -56.45
C ARG A 324 2.58 47.54 -55.36
N ILE A 325 1.25 47.52 -55.28
CA ILE A 325 0.49 46.72 -54.30
C ILE A 325 0.84 45.22 -54.43
N LYS A 326 1.03 44.69 -55.66
CA LYS A 326 1.55 43.34 -55.86
C LYS A 326 2.96 43.16 -55.32
N THR A 327 3.89 44.07 -55.61
CA THR A 327 5.28 43.96 -55.12
C THR A 327 5.38 44.09 -53.60
N ASP A 328 4.52 44.88 -52.98
CA ASP A 328 4.46 45.02 -51.51
C ASP A 328 3.75 43.82 -50.87
N ALA A 329 2.71 43.26 -51.50
CA ALA A 329 2.07 42.01 -51.07
C ALA A 329 3.01 40.80 -51.18
N GLU A 330 3.78 40.68 -52.27
CA GLU A 330 4.84 39.67 -52.39
C GLU A 330 5.98 39.94 -51.40
N ARG A 331 6.36 41.19 -51.11
CA ARG A 331 7.35 41.48 -50.05
C ARG A 331 6.87 41.00 -48.68
N ALA A 332 5.63 41.34 -48.30
CA ALA A 332 5.01 40.93 -47.04
C ALA A 332 4.80 39.40 -46.95
N LYS A 333 4.53 38.73 -48.08
CA LYS A 333 4.49 37.26 -48.17
C LYS A 333 5.87 36.64 -47.96
N ASN A 334 6.89 37.13 -48.66
CA ASN A 334 8.29 36.69 -48.49
C ASN A 334 8.84 36.99 -47.08
N GLU A 335 8.32 38.02 -46.39
CA GLU A 335 8.65 38.32 -45.00
C GLU A 335 8.03 37.28 -44.06
N ARG A 336 6.71 37.04 -44.17
CA ARG A 336 5.99 35.99 -43.43
C ARG A 336 6.56 34.58 -43.66
N GLU A 337 6.97 34.27 -44.89
CA GLU A 337 7.59 32.97 -45.21
C GLU A 337 8.97 32.82 -44.53
N ARG A 338 9.75 33.90 -44.39
CA ARG A 338 10.99 33.90 -43.58
C ARG A 338 10.71 33.78 -42.08
N ASP A 339 9.68 34.45 -41.56
CA ASP A 339 9.29 34.31 -40.14
C ASP A 339 8.85 32.87 -39.83
N ILE A 340 8.02 32.28 -40.71
CA ILE A 340 7.58 30.88 -40.59
C ILE A 340 8.76 29.92 -40.66
N ALA A 341 9.72 30.15 -41.57
CA ALA A 341 10.96 29.37 -41.62
C ALA A 341 11.78 29.52 -40.33
N GLY A 342 12.05 30.75 -39.88
CA GLY A 342 12.81 31.00 -38.65
C GLY A 342 12.13 30.48 -37.38
N ILE A 343 10.80 30.37 -37.36
CA ILE A 343 10.04 29.69 -36.28
C ILE A 343 10.23 28.17 -36.35
N ARG A 344 10.16 27.56 -37.55
CA ARG A 344 10.43 26.12 -37.75
C ARG A 344 11.86 25.76 -37.36
N ASP A 345 12.84 26.54 -37.79
CA ASP A 345 14.27 26.38 -37.45
C ASP A 345 14.54 26.50 -35.94
N ARG A 346 13.69 27.20 -35.18
CA ARG A 346 13.76 27.24 -33.71
C ARG A 346 13.16 25.98 -33.09
N PHE A 347 11.93 25.64 -33.45
CA PHE A 347 11.30 24.41 -32.95
C PHE A 347 12.06 23.14 -33.31
N GLU A 348 12.67 23.03 -34.50
CA GLU A 348 13.47 21.87 -34.88
C GLU A 348 14.76 21.76 -34.04
N ARG A 349 15.39 22.90 -33.71
CA ARG A 349 16.55 22.94 -32.81
C ARG A 349 16.18 22.59 -31.38
N GLU A 350 15.05 23.10 -30.88
CA GLU A 350 14.51 22.79 -29.54
C GLU A 350 14.09 21.31 -29.44
N LEU A 351 13.45 20.75 -30.47
CA LEU A 351 13.11 19.33 -30.58
C LEU A 351 14.36 18.44 -30.69
N LYS A 352 15.45 18.93 -31.28
CA LYS A 352 16.73 18.22 -31.28
C LYS A 352 17.41 18.28 -29.91
N GLU A 353 17.51 19.46 -29.31
CA GLU A 353 18.16 19.64 -28.01
C GLU A 353 17.43 18.87 -26.88
N THR A 354 16.10 18.86 -26.90
CA THR A 354 15.32 18.05 -25.94
C THR A 354 15.55 16.55 -26.13
N LYS A 355 15.65 16.05 -27.37
CA LYS A 355 16.05 14.65 -27.64
C LYS A 355 17.46 14.35 -27.14
N GLU A 356 18.44 15.19 -27.45
CA GLU A 356 19.83 15.01 -27.00
C GLU A 356 19.94 15.04 -25.46
N ARG A 357 19.11 15.84 -24.77
CA ARG A 357 18.97 15.81 -23.30
C ARG A 357 18.39 14.48 -22.81
N TYR A 358 17.26 14.03 -23.34
CA TYR A 358 16.64 12.75 -22.93
C TYR A 358 17.52 11.53 -23.24
N GLU A 359 18.22 11.51 -24.39
CA GLU A 359 19.17 10.45 -24.74
C GLU A 359 20.35 10.42 -23.75
N LYS A 360 20.87 11.59 -23.36
CA LYS A 360 21.93 11.71 -22.35
C LYS A 360 21.46 11.31 -20.95
N GLU A 361 20.26 11.71 -20.53
CA GLU A 361 19.67 11.31 -19.26
C GLU A 361 19.43 9.79 -19.21
N LEU A 362 18.88 9.20 -20.28
CA LEU A 362 18.68 7.76 -20.39
C LEU A 362 20.02 6.99 -20.37
N ALA A 363 21.07 7.50 -21.02
CA ALA A 363 22.41 6.92 -20.96
C ALA A 363 23.02 7.02 -19.55
N SER A 364 22.86 8.16 -18.88
CA SER A 364 23.35 8.37 -17.50
C SER A 364 22.64 7.43 -16.51
N ARG A 365 21.33 7.23 -16.66
CA ARG A 365 20.51 6.34 -15.84
C ARG A 365 20.87 4.86 -16.09
N LYS A 366 21.09 4.45 -17.34
CA LYS A 366 21.61 3.10 -17.64
C LYS A 366 22.96 2.83 -16.96
N GLY A 367 23.90 3.78 -17.02
CA GLY A 367 25.18 3.68 -16.30
C GLY A 367 25.04 3.66 -14.78
N GLN A 368 23.99 4.27 -14.23
CA GLN A 368 23.63 4.19 -12.81
C GLN A 368 23.09 2.81 -12.45
N TYR A 369 22.02 2.33 -13.11
CA TYR A 369 21.51 0.96 -12.93
C TYR A 369 22.61 -0.11 -13.01
N GLU A 370 23.54 0.01 -13.96
CA GLU A 370 24.69 -0.90 -14.11
C GLU A 370 25.65 -0.84 -12.91
N LEU A 371 25.95 0.36 -12.39
CA LEU A 371 26.79 0.55 -11.21
C LEU A 371 26.11 0.06 -9.92
N GLU A 372 24.80 0.27 -9.76
CA GLU A 372 24.00 -0.24 -8.65
C GLU A 372 23.91 -1.78 -8.69
N ALA A 373 23.72 -2.37 -9.88
CA ALA A 373 23.76 -3.82 -10.07
C ALA A 373 25.14 -4.44 -9.75
N ILE A 374 26.23 -3.76 -10.10
CA ILE A 374 27.59 -4.21 -9.78
C ILE A 374 27.87 -4.09 -8.27
N THR A 375 27.50 -2.98 -7.64
CA THR A 375 27.78 -2.74 -6.21
C THR A 375 26.92 -3.62 -5.30
N THR A 376 25.63 -3.83 -5.60
CA THR A 376 24.77 -4.79 -4.89
C THR A 376 25.28 -6.23 -5.03
N LYS A 377 25.66 -6.66 -6.26
CA LYS A 377 26.27 -7.97 -6.49
C LYS A 377 27.58 -8.16 -5.72
N ALA A 378 28.43 -7.13 -5.64
CA ALA A 378 29.65 -7.16 -4.84
C ALA A 378 29.36 -7.23 -3.33
N ALA A 379 28.33 -6.51 -2.84
CA ALA A 379 27.89 -6.56 -1.45
C ALA A 379 27.39 -7.97 -1.06
N HIS A 380 26.51 -8.57 -1.87
CA HIS A 380 26.04 -9.94 -1.65
C HIS A 380 27.16 -10.98 -1.78
N SER A 381 28.10 -10.81 -2.72
CA SER A 381 29.27 -11.69 -2.81
C SER A 381 30.14 -11.61 -1.55
N LYS A 382 30.30 -10.43 -0.96
CA LYS A 382 31.01 -10.24 0.31
C LYS A 382 30.25 -10.86 1.48
N GLU A 383 28.95 -10.67 1.57
CA GLU A 383 28.09 -11.28 2.59
C GLU A 383 28.09 -12.82 2.52
N LEU A 384 27.99 -13.38 1.31
CA LEU A 384 28.12 -14.82 1.10
C LEU A 384 29.49 -15.32 1.58
N SER A 385 30.58 -14.64 1.22
CA SER A 385 31.92 -15.04 1.67
C SER A 385 32.07 -15.02 3.20
N THR A 386 31.50 -14.02 3.91
CA THR A 386 31.55 -13.99 5.38
C THR A 386 30.66 -15.07 6.01
N LYS A 387 29.51 -15.39 5.41
CA LYS A 387 28.67 -16.53 5.83
C LYS A 387 29.38 -17.87 5.61
N THR A 388 30.01 -18.10 4.46
CA THR A 388 30.83 -19.29 4.19
C THR A 388 31.99 -19.42 5.18
N THR A 389 32.71 -18.33 5.49
CA THR A 389 33.75 -18.35 6.53
C THR A 389 33.18 -18.65 7.92
N ARG A 390 32.00 -18.13 8.26
CA ARG A 390 31.34 -18.44 9.54
C ARG A 390 30.89 -19.91 9.62
N ILE A 391 30.39 -20.47 8.51
CA ILE A 391 30.02 -21.88 8.41
C ILE A 391 31.26 -22.77 8.61
N ALA A 392 32.34 -22.55 7.85
CA ALA A 392 33.58 -23.31 7.99
C ALA A 392 34.18 -23.23 9.41
N ASN A 393 34.10 -22.07 10.07
CA ASN A 393 34.52 -21.92 11.46
C ASN A 393 33.62 -22.70 12.43
N LEU A 394 32.31 -22.76 12.19
CA LEU A 394 31.37 -23.55 13.01
C LEU A 394 31.59 -25.05 12.81
N GLU A 395 31.73 -25.50 11.56
CA GLU A 395 32.07 -26.88 11.19
C GLU A 395 33.38 -27.32 11.86
N SER A 396 34.42 -26.47 11.85
CA SER A 396 35.68 -26.72 12.56
C SER A 396 35.49 -26.85 14.08
N THR A 397 34.63 -26.04 14.72
CA THR A 397 34.34 -26.18 16.16
C THR A 397 33.53 -27.43 16.47
N VAL A 398 32.59 -27.84 15.61
CA VAL A 398 31.84 -29.10 15.77
C VAL A 398 32.76 -30.31 15.61
N ALA A 399 33.71 -30.27 14.67
CA ALA A 399 34.72 -31.30 14.52
C ALA A 399 35.66 -31.40 15.74
N SER A 400 36.08 -30.27 16.33
CA SER A 400 36.86 -30.27 17.58
C SER A 400 36.07 -30.91 18.72
N LEU A 401 34.83 -30.48 18.95
CA LEU A 401 33.97 -31.01 20.00
C LEU A 401 33.62 -32.49 19.81
N ALA A 402 33.52 -32.97 18.56
CA ALA A 402 33.37 -34.40 18.27
C ALA A 402 34.62 -35.19 18.69
N ASN A 403 35.81 -34.75 18.26
CA ASN A 403 37.09 -35.37 18.63
C ASN A 403 37.33 -35.34 20.16
N GLU A 404 36.97 -34.24 20.83
CA GLU A 404 37.03 -34.10 22.30
C GLU A 404 36.06 -35.08 22.99
N LYS A 405 34.83 -35.20 22.49
CA LYS A 405 33.84 -36.17 22.98
C LYS A 405 34.28 -37.63 22.77
N ASP A 406 34.95 -37.93 21.66
CA ASP A 406 35.50 -39.27 21.39
C ASP A 406 36.72 -39.57 22.28
N SER A 407 37.65 -38.63 22.45
CA SER A 407 38.79 -38.79 23.36
C SER A 407 38.36 -38.92 24.84
N LEU A 408 37.33 -38.19 25.26
CA LEU A 408 36.74 -38.37 26.60
C LEU A 408 36.05 -39.73 26.75
N PHE A 409 35.45 -40.26 25.68
CA PHE A 409 34.86 -41.60 25.69
C PHE A 409 35.93 -42.69 25.80
N GLU A 410 37.04 -42.58 25.06
CA GLU A 410 38.21 -43.46 25.16
C GLU A 410 38.84 -43.42 26.57
N GLN A 411 38.96 -42.23 27.18
CA GLN A 411 39.44 -42.08 28.56
C GLN A 411 38.50 -42.74 29.58
N CYS A 412 37.18 -42.58 29.43
CA CYS A 412 36.19 -43.27 30.27
C CYS A 412 36.26 -44.79 30.10
N GLN A 413 36.39 -45.29 28.86
CA GLN A 413 36.52 -46.72 28.57
C GLN A 413 37.83 -47.30 29.14
N THR A 414 38.93 -46.53 29.09
CA THR A 414 40.22 -46.90 29.68
C THR A 414 40.10 -47.02 31.19
N ARG A 415 39.51 -46.02 31.86
CA ARG A 415 39.29 -46.06 33.32
C ARG A 415 38.31 -47.15 33.75
N GLN A 416 37.32 -47.49 32.93
CA GLN A 416 36.44 -48.62 33.18
C GLN A 416 37.24 -49.95 33.16
N ALA A 417 38.10 -50.16 32.17
CA ALA A 417 38.98 -51.32 32.10
C ALA A 417 40.00 -51.37 33.25
N GLU A 418 40.55 -50.22 33.67
CA GLU A 418 41.41 -50.11 34.86
C GLU A 418 40.66 -50.50 36.14
N ALA A 419 39.41 -50.04 36.31
CA ALA A 419 38.57 -50.37 37.46
C ALA A 419 38.18 -51.85 37.51
N GLU A 420 37.79 -52.44 36.37
CA GLU A 420 37.50 -53.87 36.25
C GLU A 420 38.74 -54.73 36.50
N SER A 421 39.91 -54.30 36.02
CA SER A 421 41.20 -54.95 36.30
C SER A 421 41.56 -54.88 37.79
N ALA A 422 41.39 -53.72 38.43
CA ALA A 422 41.61 -53.55 39.86
C ALA A 422 40.64 -54.38 40.71
N GLN A 423 39.37 -54.49 40.30
CA GLN A 423 38.38 -55.36 40.93
C GLN A 423 38.75 -56.85 40.82
N SER A 424 39.19 -57.30 39.65
CA SER A 424 39.67 -58.67 39.42
C SER A 424 40.91 -59.00 40.25
N HIS A 425 41.85 -58.05 40.35
CA HIS A 425 43.03 -58.19 41.21
C HIS A 425 42.64 -58.24 42.69
N LEU A 426 41.72 -57.37 43.15
CA LEU A 426 41.21 -57.37 44.52
C LEU A 426 40.49 -58.69 44.86
N GLN A 427 39.69 -59.25 43.96
CA GLN A 427 39.07 -60.56 44.12
C GLN A 427 40.12 -61.68 44.23
N THR A 428 41.21 -61.58 43.45
CA THR A 428 42.34 -62.52 43.53
C THR A 428 43.05 -62.44 44.88
N VAL A 429 43.31 -61.23 45.40
CA VAL A 429 43.91 -61.01 46.72
C VAL A 429 42.97 -61.46 47.85
N GLN A 430 41.65 -61.28 47.72
CA GLN A 430 40.66 -61.82 48.66
C GLN A 430 40.67 -63.36 48.70
N ASN A 431 40.75 -64.02 47.54
CA ASN A 431 40.87 -65.47 47.47
C ASN A 431 42.17 -65.97 48.12
N GLN A 432 43.31 -65.28 47.88
CA GLN A 432 44.58 -65.57 48.54
C GLN A 432 44.52 -65.34 50.06
N LEU A 433 43.84 -64.29 50.52
CA LEU A 433 43.65 -64.02 51.95
C LEU A 433 42.80 -65.11 52.62
N ASN A 434 41.73 -65.58 51.96
CA ASN A 434 40.89 -66.67 52.46
C ASN A 434 41.66 -67.99 52.55
N GLU A 435 42.50 -68.30 51.56
CA GLU A 435 43.40 -69.45 51.57
C GLU A 435 44.44 -69.35 52.71
N MET A 436 45.10 -68.20 52.87
CA MET A 436 46.03 -67.97 53.98
C MET A 436 45.35 -68.03 55.35
N GLN A 437 44.08 -67.61 55.47
CA GLN A 437 43.29 -67.79 56.70
C GLN A 437 42.91 -69.25 56.95
N PHE A 438 42.70 -70.06 55.91
CA PHE A 438 42.49 -71.49 56.06
C PHE A 438 43.77 -72.18 56.53
N GLN A 439 44.91 -71.90 55.89
CA GLN A 439 46.22 -72.39 56.30
C GLN A 439 46.63 -71.94 57.71
N LEU A 440 46.28 -70.71 58.11
CA LEU A 440 46.49 -70.22 59.47
C LEU A 440 45.68 -71.03 60.48
N ARG A 441 44.37 -71.23 60.25
CA ARG A 441 43.55 -72.08 61.14
C ARG A 441 44.08 -73.51 61.22
N GLU A 442 44.44 -74.10 60.08
CA GLU A 442 45.01 -75.45 60.03
C GLU A 442 46.39 -75.54 60.72
N ALA A 443 47.11 -74.41 60.86
CA ALA A 443 48.33 -74.31 61.65
C ALA A 443 48.05 -74.02 63.14
N GLU A 444 47.00 -73.27 63.46
CA GLU A 444 46.49 -73.06 64.82
C GLU A 444 45.96 -74.36 65.43
N ASP A 445 45.20 -75.16 64.68
CA ASP A 445 44.73 -76.49 65.06
C ASP A 445 45.92 -77.44 65.34
N ARG A 446 46.92 -77.47 64.44
CA ARG A 446 48.17 -78.22 64.66
C ARG A 446 48.94 -77.73 65.88
N ASN A 447 49.01 -76.42 66.10
CA ASN A 447 49.65 -75.84 67.28
C ASN A 447 48.86 -76.12 68.56
N SER A 448 47.53 -76.26 68.50
CA SER A 448 46.72 -76.71 69.64
C SER A 448 47.06 -78.15 69.99
N LEU A 449 47.09 -79.06 69.01
CA LEU A 449 47.47 -80.46 69.23
C LEU A 449 48.90 -80.57 69.81
N LEU A 450 49.86 -79.81 69.26
CA LEU A 450 51.22 -79.73 69.80
C LEU A 450 51.29 -79.03 71.17
N ALA A 451 50.36 -78.13 71.50
CA ALA A 451 50.27 -77.50 72.81
C ALA A 451 49.69 -78.45 73.85
N ASP A 452 48.71 -79.28 73.48
CA ASP A 452 48.18 -80.36 74.31
C ASP A 452 49.28 -81.40 74.62
N GLU A 453 50.03 -81.85 73.59
CA GLU A 453 51.24 -82.68 73.76
C GLU A 453 52.30 -81.99 74.66
N LEU A 454 52.53 -80.69 74.48
CA LEU A 454 53.50 -79.93 75.28
C LEU A 454 53.04 -79.69 76.71
N ASP A 455 51.75 -79.63 77.00
CA ASP A 455 51.23 -79.50 78.36
C ASP A 455 51.11 -80.86 79.07
N GLU A 456 50.94 -81.99 78.35
CA GLU A 456 51.28 -83.31 78.88
C GLU A 456 52.77 -83.37 79.29
N LEU A 457 53.68 -82.96 78.41
CA LEU A 457 55.12 -82.90 78.69
C LEU A 457 55.48 -81.90 79.81
N ARG A 458 54.80 -80.75 79.91
CA ARG A 458 55.03 -79.74 80.96
C ARG A 458 54.43 -80.12 82.29
N ASN A 459 53.36 -80.91 82.35
CA ASN A 459 52.96 -81.54 83.60
C ASN A 459 54.05 -82.51 84.11
N GLY A 460 54.92 -83.03 83.22
CA GLY A 460 56.20 -83.65 83.57
C GLY A 460 57.41 -82.71 83.79
N SER A 461 57.30 -81.39 83.54
CA SER A 461 58.43 -80.45 83.43
C SER A 461 58.23 -79.09 84.14
N ARG A 462 57.43 -79.03 85.22
CA ARG A 462 57.21 -77.80 86.02
C ARG A 462 58.40 -77.41 86.93
N LEU A 463 59.64 -77.46 86.43
CA LEU A 463 60.88 -77.27 87.20
C LEU A 463 61.96 -76.47 86.43
N SER A 464 61.66 -75.22 86.03
CA SER A 464 62.68 -74.14 86.02
C SER A 464 62.08 -72.74 85.81
N THR A 465 62.61 -71.74 86.52
CA THR A 465 62.48 -70.29 86.26
C THR A 465 63.86 -69.75 85.80
N HIS A 466 64.16 -68.48 85.51
CA HIS A 466 63.50 -67.17 85.70
C HIS A 466 64.02 -66.13 84.67
N SER A 467 63.61 -64.87 84.78
CA SER A 467 64.10 -63.70 84.01
C SER A 467 65.10 -62.86 84.83
N PRO A 468 65.93 -61.99 84.22
CA PRO A 468 65.97 -60.58 84.68
C PRO A 468 66.19 -59.50 83.56
N THR A 469 66.44 -58.26 83.99
CA THR A 469 66.30 -56.96 83.31
C THR A 469 67.55 -56.39 82.58
N PRO A 470 67.40 -55.35 81.71
CA PRO A 470 68.46 -54.81 80.84
C PRO A 470 69.32 -53.68 81.47
N GLY A 471 70.44 -53.35 80.80
CA GLY A 471 71.44 -52.36 81.25
C GLY A 471 71.75 -51.21 80.26
N PRO A 472 73.02 -50.84 80.03
CA PRO A 472 73.43 -49.58 79.36
C PRO A 472 72.98 -49.44 77.89
N GLU A 473 72.53 -50.52 77.28
CA GLU A 473 71.88 -50.52 75.97
C GLU A 473 70.67 -49.57 75.91
N VAL A 474 69.95 -49.35 77.02
CA VAL A 474 68.84 -48.38 77.08
C VAL A 474 69.28 -46.96 76.71
N ALA A 475 70.49 -46.53 77.09
CA ALA A 475 71.03 -45.22 76.73
C ALA A 475 71.40 -45.14 75.24
N ARG A 476 71.91 -46.24 74.66
CA ARG A 476 72.18 -46.34 73.22
C ARG A 476 70.86 -46.27 72.42
N LEU A 477 69.83 -46.99 72.88
CA LEU A 477 68.49 -46.97 72.29
C LEU A 477 67.82 -45.60 72.37
N LEU A 478 68.02 -44.84 73.45
CA LEU A 478 67.53 -43.46 73.56
C LEU A 478 68.17 -42.54 72.52
N SER A 479 69.50 -42.52 72.40
CA SER A 479 70.19 -41.70 71.40
C SER A 479 69.88 -42.15 69.96
N GLU A 480 69.72 -43.46 69.73
CA GLU A 480 69.27 -43.99 68.43
C GLU A 480 67.81 -43.61 68.12
N ALA A 481 66.95 -43.45 69.14
CA ALA A 481 65.59 -42.94 69.00
C ALA A 481 65.57 -41.42 68.74
N GLU A 482 66.35 -40.63 69.47
CA GLU A 482 66.53 -39.18 69.24
C GLU A 482 66.98 -38.89 67.80
N GLY A 483 67.98 -39.63 67.30
CA GLY A 483 68.41 -39.53 65.90
C GLY A 483 67.31 -39.87 64.89
N LYS A 484 66.47 -40.88 65.18
CA LYS A 484 65.29 -41.22 64.36
C LYS A 484 64.20 -40.14 64.43
N PHE A 485 64.02 -39.48 65.57
CA PHE A 485 63.05 -38.39 65.73
C PHE A 485 63.53 -37.10 65.04
N GLU A 486 64.80 -36.71 65.16
CA GLU A 486 65.34 -35.55 64.45
C GLU A 486 65.38 -35.79 62.92
N GLY A 487 65.70 -37.03 62.50
CA GLY A 487 65.56 -37.47 61.11
C GLY A 487 64.12 -37.27 60.60
N ARG A 488 63.13 -37.83 61.30
CA ARG A 488 61.70 -37.64 60.98
C ARG A 488 61.27 -36.16 61.00
N LEU A 489 61.75 -35.36 61.94
CA LEU A 489 61.48 -33.92 61.97
C LEU A 489 62.10 -33.21 60.77
N SER A 490 63.31 -33.58 60.33
CA SER A 490 63.93 -33.04 59.11
C SER A 490 63.13 -33.40 57.86
N GLU A 491 62.68 -34.65 57.73
CA GLU A 491 61.78 -35.09 56.65
C GLU A 491 60.47 -34.33 56.66
N MET A 492 59.81 -34.18 57.81
CA MET A 492 58.54 -33.47 57.91
C MET A 492 58.68 -31.98 57.61
N ARG A 493 59.80 -31.34 57.99
CA ARG A 493 60.14 -29.97 57.59
C ARG A 493 60.41 -29.86 56.07
N ILE A 494 60.93 -30.91 55.41
CA ILE A 494 61.11 -30.94 53.95
C ILE A 494 59.75 -31.13 53.26
N LYS A 495 58.93 -32.09 53.72
CA LYS A 495 57.58 -32.36 53.23
C LYS A 495 56.68 -31.12 53.35
N LEU A 496 56.76 -30.39 54.47
CA LEU A 496 56.04 -29.12 54.66
C LEU A 496 56.41 -28.09 53.59
N ARG A 497 57.70 -27.85 53.36
CA ARG A 497 58.16 -26.89 52.33
C ARG A 497 57.81 -27.33 50.90
N ALA A 498 57.74 -28.63 50.64
CA ALA A 498 57.26 -29.15 49.36
C ALA A 498 55.77 -28.81 49.14
N ILE A 499 54.93 -29.08 50.15
CA ILE A 499 53.49 -28.75 50.13
C ILE A 499 53.27 -27.24 50.06
N GLU A 500 54.06 -26.43 50.76
CA GLU A 500 54.03 -24.96 50.68
C GLU A 500 54.37 -24.47 49.26
N LYS A 501 55.36 -25.09 48.60
CA LYS A 501 55.73 -24.78 47.21
C LYS A 501 54.64 -25.21 46.23
N GLU A 502 54.12 -26.42 46.35
CA GLU A 502 53.03 -26.96 45.52
C GLU A 502 51.76 -26.10 45.65
N ARG A 503 51.43 -25.65 46.87
CA ARG A 503 50.34 -24.68 47.11
C ARG A 503 50.59 -23.38 46.35
N ASN A 504 51.77 -22.78 46.47
CA ASN A 504 52.07 -21.50 45.83
C ASN A 504 52.05 -21.62 44.29
N GLU A 505 52.57 -22.71 43.74
CA GLU A 505 52.53 -22.99 42.29
C GLU A 505 51.09 -23.19 41.80
N ALA A 506 50.24 -23.89 42.57
CA ALA A 506 48.82 -23.99 42.28
C ALA A 506 48.11 -22.63 42.37
N GLU A 507 48.39 -21.80 43.37
CA GLU A 507 47.82 -20.45 43.49
C GLU A 507 48.23 -19.56 42.32
N ASP A 508 49.47 -19.63 41.84
CA ASP A 508 49.92 -18.92 40.64
C ASP A 508 49.18 -19.40 39.37
N ASP A 509 48.92 -20.70 39.22
CA ASP A 509 48.16 -21.24 38.08
C ASP A 509 46.65 -20.92 38.15
N TRP A 510 46.07 -20.88 39.35
CA TRP A 510 44.72 -20.34 39.58
C TRP A 510 44.65 -18.85 39.25
N ASN A 511 45.67 -18.06 39.61
CA ASN A 511 45.76 -16.64 39.25
C ASN A 511 45.89 -16.42 37.74
N LYS A 512 46.71 -17.21 37.03
CA LYS A 512 46.83 -17.17 35.56
C LYS A 512 45.49 -17.49 34.88
N THR A 513 44.88 -18.61 35.25
CA THR A 513 43.59 -19.05 34.66
C THR A 513 42.44 -18.10 34.97
N LEU A 514 42.41 -17.47 36.15
CA LEU A 514 41.45 -16.42 36.48
C LEU A 514 41.68 -15.14 35.65
N ALA A 515 42.93 -14.74 35.45
CA ALA A 515 43.28 -13.58 34.63
C ALA A 515 42.93 -13.80 33.15
N ASP A 516 43.17 -14.99 32.60
CA ASP A 516 42.82 -15.31 31.21
C ASP A 516 41.30 -15.47 31.00
N ARG A 517 40.58 -16.05 31.96
CA ARG A 517 39.10 -16.02 31.96
C ARG A 517 38.55 -14.60 32.02
N SER A 518 39.19 -13.70 32.79
CA SER A 518 38.79 -12.29 32.86
C SER A 518 38.97 -11.58 31.52
N LYS A 519 40.12 -11.78 30.85
CA LYS A 519 40.37 -11.26 29.48
C LYS A 519 39.34 -11.80 28.48
N GLU A 520 38.96 -13.08 28.56
CA GLU A 520 37.97 -13.66 27.65
C GLU A 520 36.56 -13.10 27.88
N ILE A 521 36.16 -12.91 29.15
CA ILE A 521 34.91 -12.22 29.50
C ILE A 521 34.89 -10.79 28.95
N GLU A 522 36.03 -10.07 28.95
CA GLU A 522 36.14 -8.74 28.34
C GLU A 522 36.04 -8.77 26.81
N LYS A 523 36.69 -9.74 26.13
CA LYS A 523 36.53 -9.94 24.67
C LYS A 523 35.07 -10.23 24.30
N LEU A 524 34.40 -11.12 25.05
CA LEU A 524 33.00 -11.48 24.82
C LEU A 524 32.07 -10.29 25.06
N ARG A 525 32.31 -9.47 26.10
CA ARG A 525 31.58 -8.21 26.32
C ARG A 525 31.79 -7.20 25.19
N PHE A 526 33.00 -7.09 24.65
CA PHE A 526 33.30 -6.21 23.52
C PHE A 526 32.67 -6.69 22.21
N ALA A 527 32.68 -8.01 21.96
CA ALA A 527 32.00 -8.64 20.83
C ALA A 527 30.47 -8.48 20.90
N LEU A 528 29.89 -8.59 22.11
CA LEU A 528 28.46 -8.37 22.35
C LEU A 528 28.06 -6.93 22.03
N ARG A 529 28.79 -5.93 22.55
CA ARG A 529 28.55 -4.51 22.22
C ARG A 529 28.66 -4.25 20.72
N GLN A 530 29.68 -4.79 20.06
CA GLN A 530 29.80 -4.69 18.61
C GLN A 530 28.66 -5.37 17.83
N ALA A 531 27.97 -6.35 18.40
CA ALA A 531 26.78 -6.96 17.78
C ALA A 531 25.54 -6.10 18.01
N GLU A 532 25.40 -5.53 19.20
CA GLU A 532 24.36 -4.57 19.59
C GLU A 532 24.43 -3.29 18.73
N ASP A 533 25.62 -2.67 18.58
CA ASP A 533 25.86 -1.51 17.71
C ASP A 533 25.44 -1.80 16.25
N LYS A 534 25.79 -2.98 15.73
CA LYS A 534 25.43 -3.41 14.36
C LYS A 534 23.94 -3.67 14.20
N TRP A 535 23.28 -4.18 15.24
CA TRP A 535 21.83 -4.38 15.24
C TRP A 535 21.08 -3.05 15.28
N ILE A 536 21.53 -2.09 16.09
CA ILE A 536 21.00 -0.72 16.15
C ILE A 536 21.15 -0.03 14.78
N GLU A 537 22.34 -0.07 14.17
CA GLU A 537 22.56 0.54 12.85
C GLU A 537 21.77 -0.19 11.75
N SER A 538 21.65 -1.53 11.80
CA SER A 538 20.78 -2.28 10.88
C SER A 538 19.30 -1.90 11.05
N GLY A 539 18.83 -1.62 12.27
CA GLY A 539 17.49 -1.12 12.52
C GLY A 539 17.29 0.32 12.02
N ARG A 540 18.31 1.17 12.10
CA ARG A 540 18.30 2.54 11.54
C ARG A 540 18.26 2.53 10.02
N VAL A 541 19.04 1.64 9.38
CA VAL A 541 19.00 1.43 7.92
C VAL A 541 17.66 0.83 7.49
N GLY A 542 17.09 -0.10 8.27
CA GLY A 542 15.75 -0.65 8.06
C GLY A 542 14.68 0.44 7.97
N LYS A 543 14.54 1.26 9.03
CA LYS A 543 13.60 2.40 9.06
C LYS A 543 13.79 3.35 7.88
N GLY A 544 15.04 3.68 7.54
CA GLY A 544 15.37 4.53 6.38
C GLY A 544 15.15 3.87 5.00
N MET A 545 14.78 2.59 4.94
CA MET A 545 14.22 1.92 3.76
C MET A 545 12.69 1.83 3.86
N ASP A 546 12.12 1.57 5.03
CA ASP A 546 10.67 1.56 5.26
C ASP A 546 10.03 2.92 4.92
N GLU A 547 10.65 4.02 5.34
CA GLU A 547 10.28 5.40 4.97
C GLU A 547 10.31 5.62 3.44
N LYS A 548 11.28 5.03 2.74
CA LYS A 548 11.37 5.11 1.28
C LYS A 548 10.29 4.27 0.61
N VAL A 549 10.04 3.05 1.08
CA VAL A 549 8.96 2.19 0.59
C VAL A 549 7.62 2.90 0.74
N ALA A 550 7.33 3.49 1.90
CA ALA A 550 6.12 4.28 2.12
C ALA A 550 6.00 5.47 1.13
N SER A 551 7.10 6.20 0.87
CA SER A 551 7.09 7.29 -0.12
C SER A 551 6.91 6.79 -1.57
N LEU A 552 7.46 5.63 -1.92
CA LEU A 552 7.29 5.01 -3.23
C LEU A 552 5.86 4.50 -3.40
N GLU A 553 5.26 3.91 -2.37
CA GLU A 553 3.84 3.53 -2.37
C GLU A 553 2.92 4.72 -2.54
N GLN A 554 3.20 5.85 -1.87
CA GLN A 554 2.42 7.08 -2.05
C GLN A 554 2.51 7.60 -3.49
N ASN A 555 3.72 7.59 -4.08
CA ASN A 555 3.92 7.96 -5.48
C ASN A 555 3.21 6.98 -6.45
N VAL A 556 3.22 5.68 -6.17
CA VAL A 556 2.48 4.68 -6.95
C VAL A 556 0.97 4.90 -6.86
N LYS A 557 0.42 5.19 -5.66
CA LYS A 557 -1.00 5.50 -5.45
C LYS A 557 -1.42 6.77 -6.23
N GLU A 558 -0.57 7.81 -6.28
CA GLU A 558 -0.87 9.01 -7.08
C GLU A 558 -0.69 8.80 -8.59
N LEU A 559 0.30 8.03 -9.05
CA LEU A 559 0.41 7.66 -10.47
C LEU A 559 -0.77 6.79 -10.93
N GLN A 560 -1.31 5.93 -10.06
CA GLN A 560 -2.55 5.19 -10.30
C GLN A 560 -3.76 6.14 -10.37
N SER A 561 -3.90 7.07 -9.42
CA SER A 561 -5.02 8.04 -9.43
C SER A 561 -4.96 8.96 -10.68
N GLN A 562 -3.77 9.27 -11.19
CA GLN A 562 -3.58 10.00 -12.45
C GLN A 562 -3.94 9.15 -13.66
N ARG A 563 -3.47 7.90 -13.74
CA ARG A 563 -3.87 6.93 -14.78
C ARG A 563 -5.39 6.81 -14.88
N ASP A 564 -6.06 6.69 -13.74
CA ASP A 564 -7.51 6.47 -13.68
C ASP A 564 -8.30 7.70 -14.13
N ARG A 565 -7.79 8.90 -13.83
CA ARG A 565 -8.31 10.17 -14.40
C ARG A 565 -8.14 10.21 -15.92
N TRP A 566 -6.95 9.91 -16.45
CA TRP A 566 -6.72 9.85 -17.91
C TRP A 566 -7.59 8.80 -18.62
N GLN A 567 -7.87 7.66 -17.98
CA GLN A 567 -8.79 6.64 -18.52
C GLN A 567 -10.25 7.10 -18.53
N GLN A 568 -10.68 7.87 -17.53
CA GLN A 568 -12.01 8.50 -17.52
C GLN A 568 -12.12 9.57 -18.62
N ASP A 569 -11.12 10.44 -18.76
CA ASP A 569 -11.07 11.45 -19.83
C ASP A 569 -11.07 10.82 -21.23
N GLN A 570 -10.32 9.73 -21.44
CA GLN A 570 -10.34 8.97 -22.69
C GLN A 570 -11.74 8.40 -22.99
N SER A 571 -12.40 7.78 -22.00
CA SER A 571 -13.75 7.24 -22.14
C SER A 571 -14.79 8.32 -22.47
N ILE A 572 -14.70 9.49 -21.84
CA ILE A 572 -15.54 10.66 -22.13
C ILE A 572 -15.29 11.15 -23.57
N LEU A 573 -14.04 11.22 -24.00
CA LEU A 573 -13.68 11.68 -25.34
C LEU A 573 -14.11 10.69 -26.43
N GLU A 574 -13.99 9.38 -26.19
CA GLU A 574 -14.50 8.32 -27.06
C GLU A 574 -16.03 8.39 -27.22
N GLU A 575 -16.77 8.63 -26.12
CA GLU A 575 -18.22 8.83 -26.17
C GLU A 575 -18.60 10.11 -26.93
N GLN A 576 -17.87 11.21 -26.74
CA GLN A 576 -18.08 12.44 -27.53
C GLN A 576 -17.83 12.19 -29.02
N LEU A 577 -16.77 11.46 -29.37
CA LEU A 577 -16.44 11.09 -30.76
C LEU A 577 -17.57 10.21 -31.36
N ARG A 578 -18.05 9.22 -30.60
CA ARG A 578 -19.20 8.37 -30.98
C ARG A 578 -20.47 9.20 -31.21
N GLN A 579 -20.74 10.20 -30.37
CA GLN A 579 -21.88 11.11 -30.55
C GLN A 579 -21.73 12.02 -31.78
N VAL A 580 -20.53 12.51 -32.08
CA VAL A 580 -20.26 13.28 -33.31
C VAL A 580 -20.41 12.39 -34.55
N GLN A 581 -19.91 11.16 -34.51
CA GLN A 581 -20.07 10.18 -35.59
C GLN A 581 -21.54 9.83 -35.85
N ASN A 582 -22.33 9.62 -34.79
CA ASN A 582 -23.78 9.39 -34.90
C ASN A 582 -24.50 10.61 -35.51
N LYS A 583 -24.16 11.84 -35.09
CA LYS A 583 -24.72 13.09 -35.65
C LYS A 583 -24.38 13.23 -37.14
N LEU A 584 -23.11 12.97 -37.52
CA LEU A 584 -22.69 12.96 -38.92
C LEU A 584 -23.52 11.95 -39.73
N GLN A 585 -23.64 10.71 -39.24
CA GLN A 585 -24.40 9.66 -39.92
C GLN A 585 -25.92 9.94 -40.00
N THR A 586 -26.49 10.76 -39.10
CA THR A 586 -27.85 11.29 -39.28
C THR A 586 -27.90 12.35 -40.38
N THR A 587 -26.98 13.32 -40.40
CA THR A 587 -26.93 14.35 -41.45
C THR A 587 -26.65 13.78 -42.84
N GLU A 588 -25.86 12.71 -42.95
CA GLU A 588 -25.63 11.98 -44.21
C GLU A 588 -26.92 11.32 -44.73
N ARG A 589 -27.72 10.70 -43.85
CA ARG A 589 -29.03 10.13 -44.22
C ARG A 589 -30.03 11.21 -44.62
N ASP A 590 -30.08 12.32 -43.89
CA ASP A 590 -30.95 13.46 -44.22
C ASP A 590 -30.55 14.10 -45.56
N HIS A 591 -29.24 14.20 -45.83
CA HIS A 591 -28.74 14.68 -47.11
C HIS A 591 -29.04 13.71 -48.27
N ALA A 592 -28.86 12.40 -48.08
CA ALA A 592 -29.24 11.39 -49.06
C ALA A 592 -30.75 11.42 -49.37
N GLY A 593 -31.59 11.52 -48.33
CA GLY A 593 -33.04 11.67 -48.47
C GLY A 593 -33.48 13.02 -49.06
N ALA A 594 -32.64 14.06 -48.99
CA ALA A 594 -32.85 15.32 -49.70
C ALA A 594 -32.47 15.23 -51.19
N LEU A 595 -31.38 14.52 -51.51
CA LEU A 595 -30.97 14.23 -52.89
C LEU A 595 -32.00 13.35 -53.61
N GLU A 596 -32.53 12.31 -52.96
CA GLU A 596 -33.61 11.48 -53.51
C GLU A 596 -34.86 12.31 -53.83
N LYS A 597 -35.24 13.23 -52.93
CA LYS A 597 -36.35 14.17 -53.16
C LYS A 597 -36.05 15.12 -54.33
N ALA A 598 -34.83 15.65 -54.44
CA ALA A 598 -34.42 16.49 -55.56
C ALA A 598 -34.53 15.74 -56.90
N ASN A 599 -34.00 14.52 -56.98
CA ASN A 599 -34.07 13.67 -58.17
C ASN A 599 -35.53 13.33 -58.54
N SER A 600 -36.41 13.09 -57.56
CA SER A 600 -37.83 12.85 -57.80
C SER A 600 -38.61 14.08 -58.29
N LEU A 601 -38.14 15.30 -57.96
CA LEU A 601 -38.68 16.55 -58.50
C LEU A 601 -38.11 16.87 -59.89
N GLU A 602 -36.85 16.56 -60.15
CA GLU A 602 -36.23 16.72 -61.47
C GLU A 602 -36.89 15.81 -62.51
N THR A 603 -37.08 14.53 -62.19
CA THR A 603 -37.82 13.59 -63.06
C THR A 603 -39.27 14.02 -63.31
N GLN A 604 -39.99 14.50 -62.29
CA GLN A 604 -41.32 15.11 -62.49
C GLN A 604 -41.28 16.34 -63.40
N PHE A 605 -40.26 17.19 -63.27
CA PHE A 605 -40.07 18.36 -64.13
C PHE A 605 -39.77 17.97 -65.58
N GLU A 606 -38.95 16.94 -65.81
CA GLU A 606 -38.72 16.35 -67.12
C GLU A 606 -39.99 15.75 -67.73
N GLU A 607 -40.78 15.00 -66.95
CA GLU A 607 -42.08 14.52 -67.43
C GLU A 607 -43.02 15.67 -67.82
N ILE A 608 -43.10 16.74 -67.01
CA ILE A 608 -43.94 17.91 -67.30
C ILE A 608 -43.46 18.61 -68.58
N LYS A 609 -42.15 18.77 -68.77
CA LYS A 609 -41.51 19.31 -69.98
C LYS A 609 -41.76 18.43 -71.22
N ASN A 610 -41.75 17.11 -71.06
CA ASN A 610 -42.08 16.15 -72.12
C ASN A 610 -43.59 16.16 -72.46
N ARG A 611 -44.47 16.31 -71.46
CA ARG A 611 -45.91 16.55 -71.68
C ARG A 611 -46.16 17.89 -72.38
N GLU A 612 -45.47 18.95 -71.98
CA GLU A 612 -45.62 20.29 -72.56
C GLU A 612 -45.13 20.35 -74.01
N THR A 613 -43.99 19.73 -74.34
CA THR A 613 -43.51 19.62 -75.72
C THR A 613 -44.42 18.75 -76.58
N SER A 614 -44.95 17.64 -76.05
CA SER A 614 -45.97 16.83 -76.73
C SER A 614 -47.24 17.63 -77.03
N LEU A 615 -47.74 18.41 -76.05
CA LEU A 615 -48.90 19.31 -76.23
C LEU A 615 -48.61 20.44 -77.24
N LYS A 616 -47.39 20.99 -77.27
CA LYS A 616 -46.97 21.96 -78.30
C LYS A 616 -46.97 21.34 -79.70
N MET A 617 -46.54 20.08 -79.84
CA MET A 617 -46.58 19.36 -81.11
C MET A 617 -48.01 19.05 -81.55
N SER A 618 -48.87 18.51 -80.67
CA SER A 618 -50.27 18.22 -81.03
C SER A 618 -51.06 19.51 -81.33
N ASN A 619 -50.84 20.59 -80.58
CA ASN A 619 -51.46 21.89 -80.88
C ASN A 619 -50.97 22.49 -82.20
N LYS A 620 -49.72 22.23 -82.62
CA LYS A 620 -49.23 22.57 -83.97
C LYS A 620 -49.95 21.76 -85.03
N THR A 621 -50.03 20.43 -84.88
CA THR A 621 -50.77 19.55 -85.81
C THR A 621 -52.21 19.99 -85.98
N LEU A 622 -52.93 20.26 -84.87
CA LEU A 622 -54.31 20.76 -84.89
C LEU A 622 -54.45 22.13 -85.59
N ARG A 623 -53.47 23.03 -85.49
CA ARG A 623 -53.47 24.29 -86.25
C ARG A 623 -53.26 24.06 -87.75
N ASP A 624 -52.39 23.13 -88.12
CA ASP A 624 -52.13 22.80 -89.53
C ASP A 624 -53.27 21.98 -90.14
N GLU A 625 -54.01 21.20 -89.35
CA GLU A 625 -55.30 20.60 -89.71
C GLU A 625 -56.41 21.64 -89.83
N LEU A 626 -56.54 22.57 -88.88
CA LEU A 626 -57.50 23.67 -88.96
C LEU A 626 -57.26 24.54 -90.21
N ARG A 627 -56.00 24.80 -90.57
CA ARG A 627 -55.65 25.47 -91.85
C ARG A 627 -56.08 24.66 -93.07
N LYS A 628 -55.89 23.34 -93.08
CA LYS A 628 -56.37 22.47 -94.16
C LYS A 628 -57.89 22.52 -94.27
N VAL A 629 -58.61 22.39 -93.16
CA VAL A 629 -60.09 22.44 -93.11
C VAL A 629 -60.61 23.83 -93.51
N GLN A 630 -59.97 24.92 -93.08
CA GLN A 630 -60.31 26.27 -93.53
C GLN A 630 -60.05 26.44 -95.04
N SER A 631 -58.98 25.86 -95.58
CA SER A 631 -58.69 25.90 -97.02
C SER A 631 -59.67 25.07 -97.87
N SER A 632 -60.16 23.93 -97.37
CA SER A 632 -61.20 23.15 -98.05
C SER A 632 -62.59 23.75 -97.89
N ALA A 633 -62.91 24.34 -96.73
CA ALA A 633 -64.13 25.12 -96.53
C ALA A 633 -64.17 26.35 -97.46
N ALA A 634 -63.06 27.10 -97.59
CA ALA A 634 -62.95 28.21 -98.54
C ALA A 634 -63.05 27.76 -100.01
N LEU A 635 -62.74 26.50 -100.32
CA LEU A 635 -62.98 25.89 -101.62
C LEU A 635 -64.48 25.63 -101.88
N LEU A 636 -65.21 25.20 -100.84
CA LEU A 636 -66.65 24.90 -100.88
C LEU A 636 -67.53 26.16 -100.85
N GLU A 637 -67.16 27.17 -100.08
CA GLU A 637 -67.82 28.49 -100.01
C GLU A 637 -67.90 29.15 -101.39
N ARG A 638 -66.91 28.88 -102.26
CA ARG A 638 -66.80 29.40 -103.63
C ARG A 638 -67.82 28.79 -104.62
N GLN A 639 -68.76 27.95 -104.16
CA GLN A 639 -69.64 27.16 -105.03
C GLN A 639 -71.16 27.30 -104.81
N ARG A 640 -71.63 28.29 -104.02
CA ARG A 640 -73.07 28.63 -103.94
C ARG A 640 -73.35 30.14 -104.04
N PRO A 641 -74.32 30.59 -104.86
CA PRO A 641 -74.66 32.01 -104.99
C PRO A 641 -75.80 32.44 -104.03
N GLY A 642 -75.56 33.53 -103.31
CA GLY A 642 -76.50 34.61 -102.98
C GLY A 642 -77.90 34.34 -102.37
N GLY A 643 -78.19 35.03 -101.25
CA GLY A 643 -79.52 35.64 -101.10
C GLY A 643 -80.17 35.65 -99.71
N VAL A 644 -79.98 36.75 -98.98
CA VAL A 644 -81.00 37.45 -98.15
C VAL A 644 -81.84 36.65 -97.13
N GLY A 645 -81.59 36.95 -95.84
CA GLY A 645 -82.67 37.42 -94.95
C GLY A 645 -82.94 36.65 -93.64
N GLY A 646 -83.15 37.41 -92.55
CA GLY A 646 -84.23 37.06 -91.59
C GLY A 646 -83.91 36.67 -90.14
N PHE A 647 -83.41 37.61 -89.33
CA PHE A 647 -83.90 37.89 -87.95
C PHE A 647 -83.82 36.78 -86.86
N TRP A 648 -84.25 37.13 -85.64
CA TRP A 648 -84.23 36.35 -84.38
C TRP A 648 -82.83 36.02 -83.83
N SER A 649 -82.53 35.95 -82.52
CA SER A 649 -82.97 36.60 -81.26
C SER A 649 -82.65 35.63 -80.10
N GLY A 650 -82.12 36.13 -78.98
CA GLY A 650 -81.71 35.30 -77.82
C GLY A 650 -80.33 35.72 -77.30
N ALA A 651 -80.13 36.73 -76.45
CA ALA A 651 -80.81 37.21 -75.23
C ALA A 651 -80.22 36.61 -73.93
N ASN A 652 -80.21 37.45 -72.87
CA ASN A 652 -79.81 37.19 -71.47
C ASN A 652 -78.31 36.90 -71.22
N THR A 653 -77.59 37.74 -70.46
CA THR A 653 -77.51 37.88 -68.98
C THR A 653 -77.09 36.58 -68.26
N GLY A 654 -76.19 36.57 -67.27
CA GLY A 654 -75.45 37.67 -66.63
C GLY A 654 -75.40 37.50 -65.11
N SER A 655 -74.25 37.85 -64.50
CA SER A 655 -74.00 37.90 -63.04
C SER A 655 -73.83 36.59 -62.25
N GLN A 656 -72.76 36.58 -61.44
CA GLN A 656 -72.56 35.94 -60.12
C GLN A 656 -72.60 34.40 -59.89
N SER A 657 -71.56 33.99 -59.15
CA SER A 657 -71.54 32.99 -58.06
C SER A 657 -71.79 31.50 -58.37
N GLY A 658 -70.73 30.70 -58.21
CA GLY A 658 -70.79 29.24 -58.06
C GLY A 658 -69.70 28.79 -57.08
N LYS A 659 -70.10 28.25 -55.92
CA LYS A 659 -69.21 27.96 -54.78
C LYS A 659 -69.52 26.57 -54.22
N ASN A 660 -68.51 25.90 -53.65
CA ASN A 660 -68.56 24.59 -52.98
C ASN A 660 -68.79 23.39 -53.94
N GLY A 661 -68.38 22.16 -53.62
CA GLY A 661 -67.53 21.70 -52.51
C GLY A 661 -67.86 20.26 -52.04
N ASN A 662 -66.86 19.53 -51.55
CA ASN A 662 -66.91 18.36 -50.63
C ASN A 662 -65.49 17.78 -50.46
N GLY A 663 -65.01 17.36 -49.29
CA GLY A 663 -65.55 17.52 -47.94
C GLY A 663 -64.76 16.74 -46.85
N VAL A 664 -65.21 16.84 -45.59
CA VAL A 664 -65.08 15.83 -44.50
C VAL A 664 -63.66 15.60 -43.87
N THR A 665 -63.41 15.65 -42.55
CA THR A 665 -64.16 16.13 -41.36
C THR A 665 -63.21 16.41 -40.16
N SER A 666 -63.41 17.56 -39.50
CA SER A 666 -63.70 17.80 -38.04
C SER A 666 -62.81 17.23 -36.90
N PRO A 667 -62.77 17.86 -35.69
CA PRO A 667 -63.53 19.03 -35.17
C PRO A 667 -62.59 20.27 -34.99
N THR A 668 -62.63 21.24 -34.04
CA THR A 668 -63.38 21.50 -32.77
C THR A 668 -63.50 23.04 -32.49
N SER A 669 -63.58 23.49 -31.22
CA SER A 669 -63.83 24.89 -30.77
C SER A 669 -63.58 25.02 -29.23
N PRO A 670 -63.73 26.19 -28.55
CA PRO A 670 -64.23 27.51 -28.99
C PRO A 670 -63.46 28.80 -28.53
N ARG A 671 -63.94 29.92 -29.11
CA ARG A 671 -63.92 31.38 -28.76
C ARG A 671 -63.90 31.78 -27.26
N PRO A 672 -63.64 33.08 -26.88
CA PRO A 672 -63.84 34.36 -27.61
C PRO A 672 -62.52 35.17 -27.86
N SER A 673 -62.39 36.48 -28.18
CA SER A 673 -63.24 37.70 -28.13
C SER A 673 -62.97 38.71 -29.30
N SER A 674 -63.30 40.00 -29.16
CA SER A 674 -63.15 41.16 -30.11
C SER A 674 -63.31 42.50 -29.30
N PRO A 675 -63.19 43.77 -29.82
CA PRO A 675 -63.14 44.24 -31.24
C PRO A 675 -62.24 45.47 -31.61
N THR A 676 -62.05 45.72 -32.92
CA THR A 676 -61.96 47.00 -33.73
C THR A 676 -61.28 48.30 -33.20
N VAL A 677 -60.83 49.32 -33.99
CA VAL A 677 -61.09 49.81 -35.38
C VAL A 677 -59.84 50.53 -35.96
N SER A 678 -59.81 50.85 -37.28
CA SER A 678 -59.21 51.99 -38.05
C SER A 678 -58.09 52.92 -37.48
N GLU A 679 -57.33 53.74 -38.25
CA GLU A 679 -56.95 53.84 -39.68
C GLU A 679 -55.84 54.95 -39.80
N ALA A 680 -55.35 55.26 -41.00
CA ALA A 680 -54.10 55.98 -41.26
C ALA A 680 -53.95 57.43 -40.71
N GLY A 681 -52.80 57.67 -40.07
CA GLY A 681 -51.78 58.60 -40.62
C GLY A 681 -51.72 60.07 -40.15
N ALA A 682 -50.77 60.38 -39.26
CA ALA A 682 -50.06 61.66 -39.22
C ALA A 682 -48.72 61.54 -38.45
N THR A 683 -47.69 62.26 -38.88
CA THR A 683 -46.40 62.45 -38.16
C THR A 683 -46.53 63.58 -37.13
N PRO A 684 -45.84 63.55 -35.98
CA PRO A 684 -44.43 64.00 -35.96
C PRO A 684 -43.49 63.17 -35.06
N ALA A 685 -42.23 63.05 -35.48
CA ALA A 685 -41.15 62.61 -34.59
C ALA A 685 -40.80 63.72 -33.59
N LYS A 686 -40.72 63.38 -32.28
CA LYS A 686 -39.92 64.10 -31.25
C LYS A 686 -39.89 63.46 -29.85
N GLN A 687 -40.85 62.61 -29.48
CA GLN A 687 -40.98 62.14 -28.09
C GLN A 687 -40.04 60.98 -27.68
N GLU A 688 -39.49 60.21 -28.62
CA GLU A 688 -38.60 59.06 -28.30
C GLU A 688 -37.18 59.47 -27.87
N GLU A 689 -36.73 60.70 -28.19
CA GLU A 689 -35.43 61.20 -27.74
C GLU A 689 -35.46 61.70 -26.29
N GLU A 690 -36.58 62.28 -25.85
CA GLU A 690 -36.71 62.94 -24.54
C GLU A 690 -36.68 61.93 -23.37
N VAL A 691 -37.33 60.77 -23.54
CA VAL A 691 -37.33 59.67 -22.55
C VAL A 691 -35.92 59.08 -22.34
N ASN A 692 -35.11 59.01 -23.40
CA ASN A 692 -33.76 58.45 -23.32
C ASN A 692 -32.78 59.37 -22.59
N LEU A 693 -32.93 60.69 -22.68
CA LEU A 693 -32.04 61.64 -22.02
C LEU A 693 -32.10 61.56 -20.49
N GLU A 694 -33.29 61.34 -19.91
CA GLU A 694 -33.45 61.29 -18.45
C GLU A 694 -32.91 59.98 -17.86
N TYR A 695 -33.09 58.85 -18.55
CA TYR A 695 -32.45 57.58 -18.18
C TYR A 695 -30.92 57.68 -18.26
N ILE A 696 -30.38 58.20 -19.37
CA ILE A 696 -28.93 58.38 -19.55
C ILE A 696 -28.35 59.35 -18.50
N ARG A 697 -29.08 60.41 -18.15
CA ARG A 697 -28.70 61.35 -17.07
C ARG A 697 -28.56 60.66 -15.72
N ASN A 698 -29.53 59.83 -15.34
CA ASN A 698 -29.50 59.12 -14.06
C ASN A 698 -28.38 58.07 -14.00
N VAL A 699 -28.14 57.33 -15.10
CA VAL A 699 -27.00 56.41 -15.19
C VAL A 699 -25.67 57.17 -15.08
N ILE A 700 -25.49 58.29 -15.80
CA ILE A 700 -24.28 59.12 -15.71
C ILE A 700 -24.05 59.63 -14.28
N LEU A 701 -25.11 60.06 -13.57
CA LEU A 701 -25.02 60.50 -12.18
C LEU A 701 -24.59 59.37 -11.24
N GLN A 702 -25.20 58.19 -11.34
CA GLN A 702 -24.86 57.02 -10.51
C GLN A 702 -23.39 56.59 -10.69
N PHE A 703 -22.87 56.69 -11.92
CA PHE A 703 -21.45 56.43 -12.21
C PHE A 703 -20.49 57.56 -11.79
N LEU A 704 -20.98 58.77 -11.50
CA LEU A 704 -20.19 59.89 -10.96
C LEU A 704 -20.17 59.92 -9.43
N GLU A 705 -21.23 59.44 -8.79
CA GLU A 705 -21.36 59.28 -7.33
C GLU A 705 -20.30 58.30 -6.79
N HIS A 706 -20.15 57.13 -7.41
CA HIS A 706 -19.11 56.17 -7.08
C HIS A 706 -17.80 56.51 -7.82
N LYS A 707 -16.86 57.18 -7.13
CA LYS A 707 -15.58 57.65 -7.70
C LYS A 707 -14.79 56.58 -8.46
N GLU A 708 -14.86 55.34 -8.02
CA GLU A 708 -14.12 54.19 -8.57
C GLU A 708 -14.73 53.64 -9.87
N MET A 709 -16.00 53.93 -10.16
CA MET A 709 -16.70 53.50 -11.38
C MET A 709 -16.51 54.46 -12.55
N ARG A 710 -15.99 55.67 -12.30
CA ARG A 710 -15.78 56.71 -13.32
C ARG A 710 -14.88 56.29 -14.50
N PRO A 711 -13.81 55.48 -14.35
CA PRO A 711 -13.05 54.95 -15.49
C PRO A 711 -13.88 54.06 -16.42
N ASN A 712 -14.86 53.32 -15.87
CA ASN A 712 -15.80 52.52 -16.65
C ASN A 712 -16.80 53.42 -17.40
N LEU A 713 -17.27 54.50 -16.76
CA LEU A 713 -18.10 55.52 -17.42
C LEU A 713 -17.38 56.17 -18.62
N VAL A 714 -16.10 56.53 -18.49
CA VAL A 714 -15.33 57.08 -19.62
C VAL A 714 -15.21 56.07 -20.76
N ARG A 715 -15.08 54.77 -20.48
CA ARG A 715 -15.06 53.71 -21.51
C ARG A 715 -16.40 53.59 -22.25
N VAL A 716 -17.52 53.66 -21.52
CA VAL A 716 -18.87 53.64 -22.10
C VAL A 716 -19.14 54.91 -22.91
N LEU A 717 -18.90 56.10 -22.35
CA LEU A 717 -19.08 57.38 -23.05
C LEU A 717 -18.17 57.50 -24.28
N SER A 718 -16.93 57.02 -24.23
CA SER A 718 -16.03 56.94 -25.38
C SER A 718 -16.57 56.08 -26.52
N THR A 719 -17.40 55.07 -26.20
CA THR A 719 -17.99 54.16 -27.19
C THR A 719 -19.26 54.78 -27.79
N ILE A 720 -20.11 55.41 -26.96
CA ILE A 720 -21.35 56.07 -27.39
C ILE A 720 -21.06 57.35 -28.18
N LEU A 721 -20.21 58.23 -27.64
CA LEU A 721 -19.84 59.53 -28.23
C LEU A 721 -18.66 59.45 -29.21
N ARG A 722 -18.12 58.24 -29.46
CA ARG A 722 -17.07 57.95 -30.46
C ARG A 722 -15.81 58.81 -30.32
N PHE A 723 -15.34 59.02 -29.09
CA PHE A 723 -14.08 59.73 -28.85
C PHE A 723 -12.89 59.05 -29.53
N THR A 724 -11.93 59.83 -30.02
CA THR A 724 -10.71 59.26 -30.61
C THR A 724 -9.84 58.60 -29.53
N PRO A 725 -9.01 57.60 -29.88
CA PRO A 725 -8.12 56.94 -28.92
C PRO A 725 -7.08 57.85 -28.24
N GLN A 726 -6.94 59.12 -28.63
CA GLN A 726 -6.14 60.12 -27.90
C GLN A 726 -6.98 60.85 -26.85
N GLU A 727 -8.22 61.23 -27.18
CA GLU A 727 -9.17 61.85 -26.24
C GLU A 727 -9.55 60.91 -25.11
N THR A 728 -9.86 59.65 -25.41
CA THR A 728 -10.16 58.62 -24.39
C THR A 728 -9.03 58.46 -23.39
N ARG A 729 -7.77 58.40 -23.86
CA ARG A 729 -6.59 58.33 -22.99
C ARG A 729 -6.40 59.61 -22.16
N ARG A 730 -6.66 60.78 -22.74
CA ARG A 730 -6.60 62.08 -22.05
C ARG A 730 -7.69 62.26 -20.99
N LEU A 731 -8.84 61.62 -21.16
CA LEU A 731 -9.94 61.60 -20.18
C LEU A 731 -9.70 60.58 -19.06
N ILE A 732 -9.26 59.36 -19.38
CA ILE A 732 -8.91 58.34 -18.38
C ILE A 732 -7.76 58.84 -17.48
N ALA A 733 -6.77 59.56 -18.03
CA ALA A 733 -5.67 60.16 -17.26
C ALA A 733 -6.07 61.38 -16.37
N LYS A 734 -7.36 61.65 -16.19
CA LYS A 734 -7.91 62.76 -15.39
C LYS A 734 -9.01 62.35 -14.40
N VAL A 735 -9.29 61.05 -14.28
CA VAL A 735 -10.48 60.49 -13.62
C VAL A 735 -10.09 59.57 -12.48
#